data_AF-A0A836BZS0-F1
#
_entry.id   AF-A0A836BZS0-F1
#
_cell.length_a   1.000
_cell.length_b   1.000
_cell.length_c   1.000
_cell.angle_alpha   90.00
_cell.angle_beta   90.00
_cell.angle_gamma   90.00
#
_symmetry.space_group_name_H-M   'P 1'
#
loop_
_entity.id
_entity.type
_entity.pdbx_description
1 polymer ?
#
loop_
_entity_poly.entity_id
_entity_poly.type
_entity_poly.pdbx_seq_one_letter_code
_entity_poly.pdbx_strand_id
1 'polypeptide(L)'
;MALTQATIVQRLRALQTATDVNERSQMTPPRNQAERQASKRRQDAVMEAEEAMHDVRQALWLSPAPDPQQGMARLKLWMDSLTEAGSFAWLAVKMAAIPPAVDTVADRSAASRDRCIADARLDAIHVPALDMLDRMISPIVRYTADPATLDAQRGPTLWRIAAPLWKQNFLKAAAGVMRSSVKYAKAMAKQEARRALASKRGDDVKARETASMDAYACSELAHLLADYAGVMCSLLLDLTMPPSAAAMPNSRRALTVSPAAAQLTSALVESQLLRAVARAILRCPEPNPDDRRERFYCRERVGEVQSAANSFVAGLQGAWMALPHAGPSAATLAAALTHPDLLAFQEAMLERLCVHGGVALERGRDREGQGAGEGGEEGEEKGRWWLPPMEAKVGHVIGSRTKDEWRAPYTYGWLEQVHCAVVNCLYHALYATWGPPGSRRPPPPPLLLQHEPRALEALLRLHRGQGLDGAYTPQPTWVLFAQPGLDGLMTGTSSAESASWGLALNALAVEAELAGQWSRPDESLIGGVSAAEAQLLAGTSGALNALVRMTMDPSCTPEQLGASDREELQEQLVRANLAASLDVAMRQAFTAADRAATTPTPELQRMASAVAQVPMQVGQVLGLKVLPPAARIGDGGGLVTLAKRATMLTQRLQELEAAGTAAASRQEKELLAGVVHSMLPAVPKCLKLIEQAKLEEELFETPILDPEVGAFFSCSMCLLVTQAASRAALLRRVGGQAATWLLWAAATALLNVSSASHKATDGPGVARVLACQPHRLLAAGCKLLCDTIATPSSPNTGVGATGDASQLPAMLATMVVEAVARLAAHPQLCESVRTWLAPPEGGASADAATADPAAAVAERGCLEPLIRALVSPRLQTSAFNSAGAALLPLLRAATDAEAFPGVARTLATNLESGMALTVRVGDGAEEFPVPGSGGLEGHIARERARRAGSEPGQDAPLPDVAALVAAPLPPPLAVPLAEAALRELRVCAYPGCLSYGGRSEAGLTLKLCARCKCVRYCGAACQTAHWKAGHKEECQAAAAAAGAPPA
;
A
#
# COMPACT_ATOMS: atom_id res chain seq x y z
N MET A 1 20.29 -51.39 -2.90
CA MET A 1 21.40 -51.70 -1.96
C MET A 1 21.54 -50.55 -0.99
N ALA A 2 21.72 -50.79 0.32
CA ALA A 2 22.03 -49.72 1.26
C ALA A 2 23.43 -49.18 0.95
N LEU A 3 23.52 -47.93 0.48
CA LEU A 3 24.79 -47.25 0.28
C LEU A 3 25.45 -47.02 1.65
N THR A 4 26.59 -47.67 1.88
CA THR A 4 27.38 -47.45 3.11
C THR A 4 28.33 -46.25 2.92
N GLN A 5 28.68 -45.58 4.01
CA GLN A 5 29.70 -44.50 4.01
C GLN A 5 30.98 -44.94 3.30
N ALA A 6 31.47 -46.15 3.59
CA ALA A 6 32.68 -46.70 2.99
C ALA A 6 32.58 -46.81 1.46
N THR A 7 31.43 -47.23 0.93
CA THR A 7 31.18 -47.29 -0.51
C THR A 7 31.24 -45.90 -1.15
N ILE A 8 30.65 -44.89 -0.49
CA ILE A 8 30.66 -43.50 -0.97
C ILE A 8 32.11 -42.95 -0.97
N VAL A 9 32.83 -43.13 0.13
CA VAL A 9 34.24 -42.70 0.27
C VAL A 9 35.13 -43.35 -0.79
N GLN A 10 34.96 -44.65 -1.04
CA GLN A 10 35.71 -45.37 -2.07
C GLN A 10 35.46 -44.79 -3.47
N ARG A 11 34.19 -44.55 -3.83
CA ARG A 11 33.83 -43.97 -5.13
C ARG A 11 34.37 -42.54 -5.29
N LEU A 12 34.31 -41.72 -4.23
CA LEU A 12 34.88 -40.37 -4.21
C LEU A 12 36.39 -40.39 -4.44
N ARG A 13 37.14 -41.25 -3.74
CA ARG A 13 38.60 -41.39 -3.93
C ARG A 13 38.97 -41.91 -5.32
N ALA A 14 38.16 -42.82 -5.88
CA ALA A 14 38.34 -43.31 -7.24
C ALA A 14 38.19 -42.16 -8.26
N LEU A 15 37.15 -41.33 -8.13
CA LEU A 15 36.93 -40.16 -8.98
C LEU A 15 38.07 -39.14 -8.87
N GLN A 16 38.52 -38.81 -7.65
CA GLN A 16 39.67 -37.92 -7.43
C GLN A 16 40.94 -38.44 -8.11
N THR A 17 41.22 -39.74 -7.95
CA THR A 17 42.40 -40.39 -8.53
C THR A 17 42.32 -40.40 -10.05
N ALA A 18 41.17 -40.76 -10.62
CA ALA A 18 40.94 -40.77 -12.06
C ALA A 18 41.12 -39.36 -12.66
N THR A 19 40.61 -38.34 -11.98
CA THR A 19 40.76 -36.93 -12.38
C THR A 19 42.22 -36.47 -12.34
N ASP A 20 42.95 -36.78 -11.27
CA ASP A 20 44.38 -36.44 -11.15
C ASP A 20 45.23 -37.10 -12.23
N VAL A 21 44.91 -38.36 -12.55
CA VAL A 21 45.57 -39.12 -13.60
C VAL A 21 45.23 -38.57 -14.99
N ASN A 22 43.98 -38.15 -15.22
CA ASN A 22 43.57 -37.49 -16.44
C ASN A 22 44.30 -36.15 -16.62
N GLU A 23 44.31 -35.27 -15.60
CA GLU A 23 45.01 -33.97 -15.62
C GLU A 23 46.48 -34.12 -16.02
N ARG A 24 47.23 -35.03 -15.37
CA ARG A 24 48.64 -35.27 -15.70
C ARG A 24 48.83 -35.77 -17.13
N SER A 25 47.90 -36.59 -17.61
CA SER A 25 47.98 -37.15 -18.95
C SER A 25 47.71 -36.12 -20.06
N GLN A 26 46.79 -35.17 -19.82
CA GLN A 26 46.48 -34.13 -20.81
C GLN A 26 47.61 -33.12 -21.01
N MET A 27 48.51 -32.99 -20.04
CA MET A 27 49.73 -32.16 -20.18
C MET A 27 50.73 -32.73 -21.19
N THR A 28 50.60 -34.01 -21.58
CA THR A 28 51.53 -34.67 -22.51
C THR A 28 50.76 -35.20 -23.72
N PRO A 29 50.83 -34.55 -24.89
CA PRO A 29 50.08 -35.00 -26.06
C PRO A 29 50.52 -36.42 -26.47
N PRO A 30 49.57 -37.33 -26.76
CA PRO A 30 49.89 -38.71 -27.06
C PRO A 30 50.65 -38.79 -28.40
N ARG A 31 51.86 -39.34 -28.35
CA ARG A 31 52.81 -39.45 -29.46
C ARG A 31 52.50 -40.63 -30.38
N ASN A 32 51.83 -41.65 -29.85
CA ASN A 32 51.51 -42.87 -30.58
C ASN A 32 50.10 -43.39 -30.23
N GLN A 33 49.64 -44.40 -30.98
CA GLN A 33 48.31 -44.98 -30.82
C GLN A 33 48.10 -45.64 -29.44
N ALA A 34 49.14 -46.22 -28.85
CA ALA A 34 49.06 -46.82 -27.52
C ALA A 34 48.81 -45.77 -26.44
N GLU A 35 49.48 -44.61 -26.52
CA GLU A 35 49.24 -43.47 -25.63
C GLU A 35 47.84 -42.87 -25.81
N ARG A 36 47.31 -42.85 -27.04
CA ARG A 36 45.92 -42.44 -27.31
C ARG A 36 44.92 -43.40 -26.68
N GLN A 37 45.14 -44.71 -26.80
CA GLN A 37 44.30 -45.73 -26.15
C GLN A 37 44.38 -45.65 -24.63
N ALA A 38 45.57 -45.42 -24.07
CA ALA A 38 45.74 -45.21 -22.64
C ALA A 38 45.03 -43.94 -22.16
N SER A 39 45.08 -42.86 -22.95
CA SER A 39 44.33 -41.62 -22.67
C SER A 39 42.82 -41.86 -22.69
N LYS A 40 42.32 -42.61 -23.68
CA LYS A 40 40.91 -42.97 -23.76
C LYS A 40 40.46 -43.81 -22.55
N ARG A 41 41.22 -44.84 -22.16
CA ARG A 41 40.91 -45.64 -20.97
C ARG A 41 40.85 -44.82 -19.69
N ARG A 42 41.69 -43.78 -19.56
CA ARG A 42 41.65 -42.85 -18.43
C ARG A 42 40.37 -41.99 -18.45
N GLN A 43 39.96 -41.50 -19.62
CA GLN A 43 38.70 -40.78 -19.77
C GLN A 43 37.50 -41.68 -19.46
N ASP A 44 37.49 -42.91 -19.98
CA ASP A 44 36.46 -43.91 -19.70
C ASP A 44 36.37 -44.19 -18.19
N ALA A 45 37.50 -44.26 -17.49
CA ALA A 45 37.52 -44.44 -16.03
C ALA A 45 37.00 -43.21 -15.24
N VAL A 46 37.21 -41.99 -15.75
CA VAL A 46 36.59 -40.78 -15.17
C VAL A 46 35.07 -40.83 -15.36
N MET A 47 34.60 -41.14 -16.57
CA MET A 47 33.16 -41.25 -16.88
C MET A 47 32.48 -42.33 -16.02
N GLU A 48 33.11 -43.51 -15.87
CA GLU A 48 32.60 -44.59 -15.03
C GLU A 48 32.53 -44.16 -13.55
N ALA A 49 33.53 -43.42 -13.06
CA ALA A 49 33.51 -42.88 -11.71
C ALA A 49 32.42 -41.80 -11.54
N GLU A 50 32.20 -40.94 -12.53
CA GLU A 50 31.15 -39.92 -12.54
C GLU A 50 29.74 -40.55 -12.55
N GLU A 51 29.53 -41.60 -13.34
CA GLU A 51 28.30 -42.39 -13.41
C GLU A 51 28.04 -43.09 -12.07
N ALA A 52 29.06 -43.75 -11.51
CA ALA A 52 28.96 -44.37 -10.19
C ALA A 52 28.64 -43.35 -9.08
N MET A 53 29.15 -42.12 -9.18
CA MET A 53 28.78 -41.04 -8.26
C MET A 53 27.37 -40.51 -8.56
N HIS A 54 26.92 -40.53 -9.81
CA HIS A 54 25.57 -40.12 -10.20
C HIS A 54 24.54 -41.05 -9.59
N ASP A 55 24.79 -42.37 -9.61
CA ASP A 55 23.96 -43.36 -8.93
C ASP A 55 23.86 -43.12 -7.43
N VAL A 56 24.98 -42.76 -6.78
CA VAL A 56 25.00 -42.40 -5.35
C VAL A 56 24.11 -41.18 -5.09
N ARG A 57 24.20 -40.16 -5.96
CA ARG A 57 23.36 -38.96 -5.90
C ARG A 57 21.88 -39.31 -6.09
N GLN A 58 21.55 -40.09 -7.11
CA GLN A 58 20.17 -40.51 -7.39
C GLN A 58 19.58 -41.27 -6.19
N ALA A 59 20.34 -42.21 -5.63
CA ALA A 59 19.89 -43.01 -4.50
C ALA A 59 19.68 -42.18 -3.22
N LEU A 60 20.52 -41.17 -2.96
CA LEU A 60 20.38 -40.29 -1.81
C LEU A 60 19.24 -39.28 -1.97
N TRP A 61 19.03 -38.74 -3.18
CA TRP A 61 18.28 -37.49 -3.37
C TRP A 61 17.07 -37.55 -4.31
N LEU A 62 16.98 -38.51 -5.23
CA LEU A 62 15.79 -38.66 -6.09
C LEU A 62 14.71 -39.53 -5.44
N SER A 63 15.07 -40.33 -4.44
CA SER A 63 14.08 -40.96 -3.55
C SER A 63 13.54 -39.91 -2.58
N PRO A 64 12.27 -39.49 -2.67
CA PRO A 64 11.68 -38.55 -1.72
C PRO A 64 11.90 -39.09 -0.30
N ALA A 65 12.54 -38.29 0.55
CA ALA A 65 12.70 -38.67 1.94
C ALA A 65 11.30 -38.61 2.59
N PRO A 66 10.81 -39.70 3.21
CA PRO A 66 9.48 -39.72 3.81
C PRO A 66 9.37 -38.79 5.03
N ASP A 67 10.50 -38.36 5.61
CA ASP A 67 10.59 -37.39 6.70
C ASP A 67 11.89 -36.56 6.56
N PRO A 68 11.84 -35.23 6.77
CA PRO A 68 13.00 -34.35 6.90
C PRO A 68 14.16 -34.87 7.76
N GLN A 69 13.92 -35.63 8.84
CA GLN A 69 15.00 -36.22 9.65
C GLN A 69 15.86 -37.20 8.85
N GLN A 70 15.22 -38.03 8.02
CA GLN A 70 15.94 -38.96 7.14
C GLN A 70 16.74 -38.20 6.09
N GLY A 71 16.19 -37.10 5.60
CA GLY A 71 16.87 -36.19 4.70
C GLY A 71 18.18 -35.63 5.30
N MET A 72 18.10 -35.13 6.53
CA MET A 72 19.27 -34.64 7.27
C MET A 72 20.28 -35.74 7.57
N ALA A 73 19.84 -36.96 7.89
CA ALA A 73 20.72 -38.11 8.10
C ALA A 73 21.48 -38.48 6.81
N ARG A 74 20.80 -38.46 5.65
CA ARG A 74 21.44 -38.67 4.34
C ARG A 74 22.44 -37.55 4.02
N LEU A 75 22.11 -36.30 4.32
CA LEU A 75 23.02 -35.16 4.14
C LEU A 75 24.27 -35.29 5.00
N LYS A 76 24.09 -35.66 6.27
CA LYS A 76 25.19 -35.90 7.19
C LYS A 76 26.10 -37.02 6.68
N LEU A 77 25.52 -38.18 6.31
CA LEU A 77 26.26 -39.31 5.75
C LEU A 77 27.09 -38.90 4.53
N TRP A 78 26.50 -38.13 3.62
CA TRP A 78 27.16 -37.62 2.42
C TRP A 78 28.34 -36.70 2.76
N MET A 79 28.15 -35.76 3.66
CA MET A 79 29.15 -34.76 4.03
C MET A 79 30.29 -35.34 4.88
N ASP A 80 29.98 -36.31 5.75
CA ASP A 80 30.98 -37.10 6.46
C ASP A 80 31.83 -37.90 5.45
N SER A 81 31.19 -38.51 4.44
CA SER A 81 31.89 -39.23 3.36
C SER A 81 32.80 -38.29 2.55
N LEU A 82 32.34 -37.08 2.22
CA LEU A 82 33.16 -36.07 1.53
C LEU A 82 34.37 -35.65 2.36
N THR A 83 34.18 -35.49 3.67
CA THR A 83 35.24 -35.12 4.62
C THR A 83 36.27 -36.24 4.73
N GLU A 84 35.83 -37.48 4.92
CA GLU A 84 36.70 -38.66 5.04
C GLU A 84 37.45 -38.97 3.73
N ALA A 85 36.82 -38.71 2.59
CA ALA A 85 37.47 -38.80 1.28
C ALA A 85 38.44 -37.64 1.00
N GLY A 86 38.55 -36.63 1.87
CA GLY A 86 39.41 -35.46 1.65
C GLY A 86 38.94 -34.56 0.50
N SER A 87 37.66 -34.68 0.08
CA SER A 87 37.13 -34.05 -1.13
C SER A 87 37.19 -32.52 -1.09
N PHE A 88 36.98 -31.91 0.07
CA PHE A 88 37.07 -30.44 0.22
C PHE A 88 38.49 -29.92 -0.03
N ALA A 89 39.50 -30.60 0.50
CA ALA A 89 40.89 -30.20 0.32
C ALA A 89 41.35 -30.42 -1.12
N TRP A 90 41.00 -31.56 -1.70
CA TRP A 90 41.25 -31.86 -3.11
C TRP A 90 40.60 -30.81 -4.01
N LEU A 91 39.31 -30.52 -3.80
CA LEU A 91 38.57 -29.54 -4.61
C LEU A 91 39.16 -28.13 -4.48
N ALA A 92 39.53 -27.70 -3.28
CA ALA A 92 40.20 -26.41 -3.08
C ALA A 92 41.52 -26.29 -3.86
N VAL A 93 42.32 -27.37 -3.90
CA VAL A 93 43.57 -27.41 -4.70
C VAL A 93 43.26 -27.32 -6.20
N LYS A 94 42.26 -28.06 -6.68
CA LYS A 94 41.84 -28.02 -8.08
C LYS A 94 41.32 -26.65 -8.50
N MET A 95 40.46 -26.06 -7.68
CA MET A 95 39.96 -24.70 -7.87
C MET A 95 41.10 -23.67 -7.89
N ALA A 96 42.09 -23.79 -7.00
CA ALA A 96 43.24 -22.89 -6.98
C ALA A 96 44.15 -23.01 -8.23
N ALA A 97 44.08 -24.13 -8.96
CA ALA A 97 44.84 -24.36 -10.18
C ALA A 97 44.18 -23.79 -11.46
N ILE A 98 42.88 -23.44 -11.40
CA ILE A 98 42.14 -22.88 -12.54
C ILE A 98 42.62 -21.47 -12.92
N PRO A 99 42.80 -20.50 -11.99
CA PRO A 99 43.19 -19.13 -12.35
C PRO A 99 44.46 -19.00 -13.20
N PRO A 100 45.58 -19.65 -12.85
CA PRO A 100 46.81 -19.56 -13.66
C PRO A 100 46.63 -20.16 -15.06
N ALA A 101 45.84 -21.22 -15.20
CA ALA A 101 45.56 -21.83 -16.50
C ALA A 101 44.71 -20.90 -17.37
N VAL A 102 43.67 -20.28 -16.80
CA VAL A 102 42.90 -19.24 -17.49
C VAL A 102 43.77 -18.06 -17.92
N ASP A 103 44.58 -17.53 -17.01
CA ASP A 103 45.42 -16.37 -17.33
C ASP A 103 46.39 -16.72 -18.47
N THR A 104 46.90 -17.96 -18.52
CA THR A 104 47.70 -18.47 -19.65
C THR A 104 46.91 -18.51 -20.95
N VAL A 105 45.66 -19.02 -20.94
CA VAL A 105 44.81 -19.06 -22.15
C VAL A 105 44.46 -17.65 -22.65
N ALA A 106 44.19 -16.72 -21.72
CA ALA A 106 43.81 -15.35 -22.02
C ALA A 106 44.99 -14.49 -22.49
N ASP A 107 46.23 -14.83 -22.12
CA ASP A 107 47.43 -14.10 -22.51
C ASP A 107 47.75 -14.31 -24.00
N ARG A 108 47.61 -13.24 -24.78
CA ARG A 108 47.91 -13.23 -26.22
C ARG A 108 49.39 -13.44 -26.52
N SER A 109 50.26 -13.06 -25.59
CA SER A 109 51.71 -13.23 -25.72
C SER A 109 52.17 -14.65 -25.42
N ALA A 110 51.35 -15.43 -24.69
CA ALA A 110 51.65 -16.83 -24.41
C ALA A 110 51.72 -17.65 -25.71
N ALA A 111 52.74 -18.51 -25.78
CA ALA A 111 52.93 -19.38 -26.92
C ALA A 111 51.67 -20.22 -27.13
N SER A 112 51.25 -20.38 -28.39
CA SER A 112 50.03 -21.13 -28.73
C SER A 112 50.03 -22.55 -28.13
N ARG A 113 51.21 -23.18 -27.96
CA ARG A 113 51.32 -24.49 -27.30
C ARG A 113 50.91 -24.43 -25.82
N ASP A 114 51.39 -23.42 -25.09
CA ASP A 114 51.10 -23.28 -23.66
C ASP A 114 49.63 -22.96 -23.42
N ARG A 115 49.03 -22.16 -24.32
CA ARG A 115 47.58 -21.93 -24.34
C ARG A 115 46.80 -23.21 -24.54
N CYS A 116 47.17 -24.06 -25.50
CA CYS A 116 46.49 -25.36 -25.70
C CYS A 116 46.66 -26.31 -24.51
N ILE A 117 47.82 -26.32 -23.84
CA ILE A 117 48.05 -27.14 -22.65
C ILE A 117 47.21 -26.63 -21.48
N ALA A 118 47.15 -25.30 -21.30
CA ALA A 118 46.34 -24.68 -20.27
C ALA A 118 44.84 -24.91 -20.50
N ASP A 119 44.38 -24.85 -21.76
CA ASP A 119 43.01 -25.15 -22.17
C ASP A 119 42.63 -26.62 -21.88
N ALA A 120 43.45 -27.58 -22.32
CA ALA A 120 43.24 -29.00 -22.00
C ALA A 120 43.28 -29.27 -20.48
N ARG A 121 44.15 -28.55 -19.75
CA ARG A 121 44.18 -28.63 -18.30
C ARG A 121 42.89 -28.08 -17.67
N LEU A 122 42.34 -27.00 -18.21
CA LEU A 122 41.04 -26.49 -17.79
C LEU A 122 39.95 -27.53 -18.04
N ASP A 123 39.88 -28.14 -19.22
CA ASP A 123 38.90 -29.20 -19.51
C ASP A 123 39.00 -30.36 -18.51
N ALA A 124 40.23 -30.78 -18.17
CA ALA A 124 40.46 -31.89 -17.24
C ALA A 124 40.12 -31.58 -15.77
N ILE A 125 40.18 -30.31 -15.37
CA ILE A 125 39.95 -29.89 -13.98
C ILE A 125 38.54 -29.32 -13.78
N HIS A 126 38.09 -28.50 -14.73
CA HIS A 126 36.93 -27.64 -14.59
C HIS A 126 35.64 -28.45 -14.48
N VAL A 127 35.39 -29.38 -15.42
CA VAL A 127 34.17 -30.19 -15.43
C VAL A 127 34.05 -31.08 -14.19
N PRO A 128 35.08 -31.85 -13.77
CA PRO A 128 34.96 -32.68 -12.57
C PRO A 128 34.90 -31.87 -11.27
N ALA A 129 35.61 -30.74 -11.19
CA ALA A 129 35.54 -29.85 -10.02
C ALA A 129 34.15 -29.21 -9.89
N LEU A 130 33.54 -28.83 -11.02
CA LEU A 130 32.19 -28.30 -11.11
C LEU A 130 31.15 -29.31 -10.68
N ASP A 131 31.17 -30.49 -11.30
CA ASP A 131 30.23 -31.56 -10.99
C ASP A 131 30.33 -31.97 -9.52
N MET A 132 31.56 -32.04 -8.98
CA MET A 132 31.75 -32.27 -7.55
C MET A 132 31.16 -31.14 -6.70
N LEU A 133 31.40 -29.88 -7.05
CA LEU A 133 30.87 -28.73 -6.32
C LEU A 133 29.32 -28.70 -6.35
N ASP A 134 28.68 -28.98 -7.49
CA ASP A 134 27.22 -29.07 -7.62
C ASP A 134 26.67 -30.16 -6.70
N ARG A 135 27.30 -31.33 -6.72
CA ARG A 135 26.91 -32.46 -5.85
C ARG A 135 27.10 -32.17 -4.36
N MET A 136 28.00 -31.24 -4.01
CA MET A 136 28.19 -30.80 -2.62
C MET A 136 27.16 -29.75 -2.21
N ILE A 137 26.84 -28.81 -3.10
CA ILE A 137 26.01 -27.63 -2.80
C ILE A 137 24.53 -27.92 -2.99
N SER A 138 24.14 -28.57 -4.08
CA SER A 138 22.73 -28.80 -4.46
C SER A 138 21.91 -29.44 -3.33
N PRO A 139 22.41 -30.44 -2.57
CA PRO A 139 21.70 -30.94 -1.40
C PRO A 139 21.52 -29.88 -0.31
N ILE A 140 22.57 -29.11 -0.01
CA ILE A 140 22.52 -28.05 1.01
C ILE A 140 21.51 -26.99 0.60
N VAL A 141 21.55 -26.51 -0.65
CA VAL A 141 20.57 -25.57 -1.22
C VAL A 141 19.15 -26.08 -0.97
N ARG A 142 18.86 -27.33 -1.35
CA ARG A 142 17.52 -27.92 -1.19
C ARG A 142 17.06 -27.96 0.26
N TYR A 143 17.94 -28.28 1.22
CA TYR A 143 17.59 -28.25 2.65
C TYR A 143 17.51 -26.84 3.23
N THR A 144 18.30 -25.89 2.72
CA THR A 144 18.20 -24.49 3.16
C THR A 144 17.01 -23.76 2.55
N ALA A 145 16.50 -24.23 1.42
CA ALA A 145 15.39 -23.60 0.71
C ALA A 145 14.01 -23.96 1.28
N ASP A 146 13.89 -25.04 2.06
CA ASP A 146 12.65 -25.45 2.71
C ASP A 146 12.60 -24.92 4.15
N PRO A 147 11.81 -23.86 4.43
CA PRO A 147 11.70 -23.26 5.76
C PRO A 147 11.18 -24.25 6.81
N ALA A 148 10.35 -25.23 6.42
CA ALA A 148 9.81 -26.23 7.32
C ALA A 148 10.90 -27.21 7.80
N THR A 149 12.00 -27.34 7.06
CA THR A 149 13.13 -28.18 7.46
C THR A 149 14.16 -27.44 8.31
N LEU A 150 14.14 -26.11 8.35
CA LEU A 150 15.05 -25.24 9.08
C LEU A 150 14.51 -24.88 10.47
N ASP A 151 14.14 -25.90 11.26
CA ASP A 151 13.79 -25.67 12.66
C ASP A 151 15.02 -25.23 13.49
N ALA A 152 14.76 -24.64 14.66
CA ALA A 152 15.76 -24.16 15.60
C ALA A 152 16.82 -25.21 16.02
N GLN A 153 16.53 -26.51 15.89
CA GLN A 153 17.43 -27.62 16.26
C GLN A 153 18.30 -28.07 15.08
N ARG A 154 17.83 -27.89 13.84
CA ARG A 154 18.50 -28.39 12.63
C ARG A 154 19.54 -27.43 12.07
N GLY A 155 19.33 -26.12 12.19
CA GLY A 155 20.29 -25.10 11.74
C GLY A 155 21.73 -25.33 12.25
N PRO A 156 21.97 -25.51 13.57
CA PRO A 156 23.30 -25.80 14.11
C PRO A 156 23.92 -27.12 13.63
N THR A 157 23.09 -28.08 13.23
CA THR A 157 23.55 -29.37 12.69
C THR A 157 23.95 -29.24 11.23
N LEU A 158 23.13 -28.55 10.42
CA LEU A 158 23.47 -28.18 9.06
C LEU A 158 24.76 -27.34 9.03
N TRP A 159 24.94 -26.45 10.01
CA TRP A 159 26.18 -25.72 10.22
C TRP A 159 27.37 -26.68 10.38
N ARG A 160 27.32 -27.60 11.35
CA ARG A 160 28.46 -28.48 11.63
C ARG A 160 28.81 -29.36 10.44
N ILE A 161 27.79 -29.77 9.71
CA ILE A 161 27.91 -30.57 8.50
C ILE A 161 28.60 -29.78 7.37
N ALA A 162 28.23 -28.52 7.16
CA ALA A 162 28.76 -27.70 6.07
C ALA A 162 30.02 -26.88 6.44
N ALA A 163 30.53 -27.01 7.67
CA ALA A 163 31.75 -26.37 8.19
C ALA A 163 32.95 -26.35 7.23
N PRO A 164 33.26 -27.43 6.49
CA PRO A 164 34.38 -27.43 5.57
C PRO A 164 34.21 -26.46 4.38
N LEU A 165 32.97 -26.16 3.97
CA LEU A 165 32.68 -25.33 2.80
C LEU A 165 33.03 -23.86 3.04
N TRP A 166 32.71 -23.27 4.19
CA TRP A 166 33.03 -21.85 4.45
C TRP A 166 34.40 -21.63 5.09
N LYS A 167 35.30 -22.62 5.07
CA LYS A 167 36.68 -22.34 5.42
C LYS A 167 37.24 -21.30 4.46
N GLN A 168 37.93 -20.29 4.99
CA GLN A 168 38.46 -19.16 4.23
C GLN A 168 39.24 -19.59 2.98
N ASN A 169 40.03 -20.67 3.06
CA ASN A 169 40.80 -21.19 1.92
C ASN A 169 39.90 -21.72 0.80
N PHE A 170 38.81 -22.40 1.13
CA PHE A 170 37.84 -22.89 0.15
C PHE A 170 37.11 -21.73 -0.52
N LEU A 171 36.62 -20.77 0.28
CA LEU A 171 35.98 -19.55 -0.24
C LEU A 171 36.92 -18.73 -1.14
N LYS A 172 38.20 -18.59 -0.77
CA LYS A 172 39.22 -17.93 -1.60
C LYS A 172 39.44 -18.65 -2.92
N ALA A 173 39.50 -19.99 -2.90
CA ALA A 173 39.65 -20.80 -4.10
C ALA A 173 38.42 -20.63 -5.01
N ALA A 174 37.20 -20.74 -4.47
CA ALA A 174 35.95 -20.51 -5.18
C ALA A 174 35.88 -19.11 -5.81
N ALA A 175 36.26 -18.07 -5.05
CA ALA A 175 36.32 -16.70 -5.56
C ALA A 175 37.37 -16.51 -6.67
N GLY A 176 38.51 -17.22 -6.58
CA GLY A 176 39.53 -17.25 -7.62
C GLY A 176 39.01 -17.88 -8.91
N VAL A 177 38.33 -19.01 -8.80
CA VAL A 177 37.68 -19.71 -9.92
C VAL A 177 36.63 -18.82 -10.58
N MET A 178 35.81 -18.10 -9.81
CA MET A 178 34.81 -17.18 -10.36
C MET A 178 35.45 -16.07 -11.19
N ARG A 179 36.45 -15.37 -10.63
CA ARG A 179 37.14 -14.27 -11.34
C ARG A 179 37.79 -14.75 -12.63
N SER A 180 38.35 -15.95 -12.60
CA SER A 180 39.04 -16.53 -13.74
C SER A 180 38.06 -16.93 -14.81
N SER A 181 36.94 -17.53 -14.47
CA SER A 181 35.97 -18.00 -15.46
C SER A 181 35.33 -16.86 -16.25
N VAL A 182 35.14 -15.69 -15.63
CA VAL A 182 34.75 -14.47 -16.34
C VAL A 182 35.83 -14.02 -17.32
N LYS A 183 37.09 -14.01 -16.89
CA LYS A 183 38.23 -13.67 -17.77
C LYS A 183 38.33 -14.65 -18.94
N TYR A 184 38.19 -15.94 -18.67
CA TYR A 184 38.22 -17.01 -19.66
C TYR A 184 37.07 -16.85 -20.66
N ALA A 185 35.83 -16.68 -20.18
CA ALA A 185 34.67 -16.44 -21.03
C ALA A 185 34.84 -15.19 -21.92
N LYS A 186 35.38 -14.10 -21.37
CA LYS A 186 35.70 -12.88 -22.13
C LYS A 186 36.79 -13.12 -23.18
N ALA A 187 37.83 -13.88 -22.84
CA ALA A 187 38.89 -14.22 -23.78
C ALA A 187 38.33 -15.09 -24.93
N MET A 188 37.53 -16.10 -24.60
CA MET A 188 36.91 -17.03 -25.57
C MET A 188 35.80 -16.39 -26.42
N ALA A 189 35.15 -15.33 -25.94
CA ALA A 189 34.22 -14.56 -26.76
C ALA A 189 34.91 -13.93 -27.98
N LYS A 190 36.20 -13.57 -27.89
CA LYS A 190 36.95 -12.98 -29.02
C LYS A 190 37.22 -14.03 -30.09
N GLN A 191 36.79 -13.75 -31.33
CA GLN A 191 36.94 -14.67 -32.47
C GLN A 191 38.41 -15.08 -32.72
N GLU A 192 39.35 -14.17 -32.48
CA GLU A 192 40.79 -14.41 -32.62
C GLU A 192 41.30 -15.48 -31.65
N ALA A 193 40.84 -15.48 -30.39
CA ALA A 193 41.23 -16.49 -29.40
C ALA A 193 40.70 -17.87 -29.80
N ARG A 194 39.43 -17.92 -30.26
CA ARG A 194 38.82 -19.15 -30.81
C ARG A 194 39.61 -19.69 -32.00
N ARG A 195 39.97 -18.84 -32.96
CA ARG A 195 40.79 -19.22 -34.14
C ARG A 195 42.19 -19.69 -33.76
N ALA A 196 42.82 -19.03 -32.79
CA ALA A 196 44.15 -19.41 -32.31
C ALA A 196 44.16 -20.81 -31.67
N LEU A 197 43.10 -21.18 -30.95
CA LEU A 197 42.93 -22.52 -30.40
C LEU A 197 42.49 -23.54 -31.48
N ALA A 198 41.66 -23.11 -32.45
CA ALA A 198 41.14 -23.93 -33.53
C ALA A 198 42.20 -24.43 -34.52
N SER A 199 43.08 -23.52 -34.95
CA SER A 199 44.11 -23.80 -35.97
C SER A 199 45.03 -24.97 -35.61
N LYS A 200 45.16 -25.31 -34.32
CA LYS A 200 45.95 -26.46 -33.85
C LYS A 200 45.16 -27.75 -33.67
N ARG A 201 43.84 -27.70 -33.49
CA ARG A 201 42.99 -28.91 -33.38
C ARG A 201 42.68 -29.52 -34.76
N GLY A 202 43.01 -28.83 -35.86
CA GLY A 202 42.92 -29.35 -37.23
C GLY A 202 41.51 -29.40 -37.80
N ASP A 203 40.51 -28.89 -37.08
CA ASP A 203 39.09 -28.91 -37.46
C ASP A 203 38.39 -27.65 -36.93
N ASP A 204 38.21 -26.65 -37.81
CA ASP A 204 37.66 -25.33 -37.49
C ASP A 204 36.22 -25.41 -36.93
N VAL A 205 35.47 -26.47 -37.27
CA VAL A 205 34.09 -26.69 -36.80
C VAL A 205 34.08 -27.16 -35.35
N LYS A 206 34.87 -28.19 -35.04
CA LYS A 206 35.00 -28.71 -33.66
C LYS A 206 35.55 -27.68 -32.69
N ALA A 207 36.45 -26.83 -33.15
CA ALA A 207 37.02 -25.80 -32.29
C ALA A 207 36.03 -24.67 -31.97
N ARG A 208 35.14 -24.33 -32.91
CA ARG A 208 34.01 -23.42 -32.61
C ARG A 208 33.04 -24.07 -31.63
N GLU A 209 32.73 -25.35 -31.80
CA GLU A 209 31.87 -26.10 -30.88
C GLU A 209 32.50 -26.21 -29.48
N THR A 210 33.80 -26.48 -29.39
CA THR A 210 34.53 -26.52 -28.11
C THR A 210 34.46 -25.15 -27.44
N ALA A 211 34.80 -24.06 -28.14
CA ALA A 211 34.76 -22.72 -27.55
C ALA A 211 33.36 -22.31 -27.06
N SER A 212 32.29 -22.75 -27.73
CA SER A 212 30.91 -22.57 -27.26
C SER A 212 30.62 -23.40 -26.01
N MET A 213 31.09 -24.64 -25.94
CA MET A 213 30.97 -25.52 -24.78
C MET A 213 31.76 -25.00 -23.57
N ASP A 214 32.96 -24.46 -23.78
CA ASP A 214 33.80 -23.93 -22.68
C ASP A 214 33.18 -22.63 -22.13
N ALA A 215 32.61 -21.82 -23.01
CA ALA A 215 31.83 -20.66 -22.63
C ALA A 215 30.59 -21.09 -21.82
N TYR A 216 29.88 -22.14 -22.24
CA TYR A 216 28.77 -22.73 -21.49
C TYR A 216 29.21 -23.22 -20.10
N ALA A 217 30.31 -23.97 -20.02
CA ALA A 217 30.87 -24.44 -18.74
C ALA A 217 31.22 -23.29 -17.78
N CYS A 218 31.70 -22.15 -18.29
CA CYS A 218 31.93 -20.96 -17.47
C CYS A 218 30.64 -20.28 -16.97
N SER A 219 29.53 -20.40 -17.71
CA SER A 219 28.20 -19.93 -17.26
C SER A 219 27.66 -20.83 -16.15
N GLU A 220 27.69 -22.14 -16.35
CA GLU A 220 27.33 -23.14 -15.35
C GLU A 220 28.14 -22.95 -14.06
N LEU A 221 29.43 -22.67 -14.18
CA LEU A 221 30.26 -22.34 -13.02
C LEU A 221 29.83 -21.03 -12.34
N ALA A 222 29.51 -20.01 -13.13
CA ALA A 222 29.04 -18.75 -12.58
C ALA A 222 27.71 -18.93 -11.83
N HIS A 223 26.81 -19.75 -12.36
CA HIS A 223 25.56 -20.14 -11.73
C HIS A 223 25.80 -20.89 -10.43
N LEU A 224 26.59 -21.95 -10.47
CA LEU A 224 26.89 -22.76 -9.30
C LEU A 224 27.59 -21.97 -8.19
N LEU A 225 28.50 -21.07 -8.54
CA LEU A 225 29.19 -20.22 -7.55
C LEU A 225 28.30 -19.10 -7.00
N ALA A 226 27.30 -18.65 -7.76
CA ALA A 226 26.29 -17.74 -7.25
C ALA A 226 25.31 -18.45 -6.30
N ASP A 227 24.88 -19.67 -6.63
CA ASP A 227 24.11 -20.54 -5.74
C ASP A 227 24.90 -20.81 -4.45
N TYR A 228 26.20 -21.12 -4.59
CA TYR A 228 27.08 -21.29 -3.45
C TYR A 228 27.11 -20.05 -2.53
N ALA A 229 27.34 -18.87 -3.12
CA ALA A 229 27.35 -17.61 -2.39
C ALA A 229 25.99 -17.34 -1.73
N GLY A 230 24.88 -17.65 -2.43
CA GLY A 230 23.53 -17.62 -1.91
C GLY A 230 23.38 -18.45 -0.64
N VAL A 231 23.76 -19.73 -0.68
CA VAL A 231 23.73 -20.63 0.49
C VAL A 231 24.56 -20.08 1.65
N MET A 232 25.76 -19.57 1.38
CA MET A 232 26.62 -19.03 2.45
C MET A 232 25.99 -17.83 3.13
N CYS A 233 25.30 -16.98 2.37
CA CYS A 233 24.60 -15.85 2.96
C CYS A 233 23.29 -16.24 3.67
N SER A 234 22.55 -17.24 3.18
CA SER A 234 21.39 -17.80 3.89
C SER A 234 21.80 -18.41 5.24
N LEU A 235 22.90 -19.16 5.27
CA LEU A 235 23.45 -19.68 6.53
C LEU A 235 23.89 -18.56 7.48
N LEU A 236 24.41 -17.44 6.95
CA LEU A 236 24.73 -16.28 7.77
C LEU A 236 23.48 -15.67 8.41
N LEU A 237 22.38 -15.59 7.66
CA LEU A 237 21.09 -15.14 8.20
C LEU A 237 20.63 -16.06 9.34
N ASP A 238 20.64 -17.38 9.13
CA ASP A 238 20.22 -18.36 10.14
C ASP A 238 21.06 -18.29 11.44
N LEU A 239 22.35 -17.97 11.31
CA LEU A 239 23.25 -17.85 12.47
C LEU A 239 23.11 -16.54 13.23
N THR A 240 22.48 -15.53 12.63
CA THR A 240 22.31 -14.19 13.21
C THR A 240 20.89 -13.96 13.70
N MET A 241 19.91 -14.67 13.15
CA MET A 241 18.52 -14.63 13.60
C MET A 241 18.34 -15.51 14.84
N PRO A 242 17.70 -15.01 15.92
CA PRO A 242 17.41 -15.83 17.09
C PRO A 242 16.39 -16.94 16.73
N PRO A 243 16.53 -18.16 17.29
CA PRO A 243 15.69 -19.32 16.95
C PRO A 243 14.19 -19.23 17.28
N SER A 244 13.66 -18.05 17.64
CA SER A 244 12.22 -17.79 17.77
C SER A 244 11.97 -16.28 17.91
N ALA A 245 11.84 -15.58 16.79
CA ALA A 245 11.27 -14.23 16.78
C ALA A 245 9.75 -14.25 17.11
N ALA A 246 9.09 -15.41 17.04
CA ALA A 246 7.65 -15.56 17.26
C ALA A 246 7.24 -15.60 18.75
N ALA A 247 8.17 -15.83 19.70
CA ALA A 247 7.81 -16.06 21.11
C ALA A 247 8.32 -15.01 22.13
N MET A 248 8.97 -13.92 21.70
CA MET A 248 9.54 -12.93 22.63
C MET A 248 9.00 -11.51 22.38
N PRO A 249 7.98 -11.05 23.12
CA PRO A 249 7.60 -9.65 23.12
C PRO A 249 8.63 -8.82 23.93
N ASN A 250 9.19 -7.80 23.27
CA ASN A 250 9.69 -6.54 23.86
C ASN A 250 10.94 -6.51 24.77
N SER A 251 11.64 -7.61 25.06
CA SER A 251 12.91 -7.49 25.81
C SER A 251 14.09 -7.19 24.88
N ARG A 252 14.59 -5.94 24.89
CA ARG A 252 15.81 -5.48 24.19
C ARG A 252 17.10 -6.07 24.81
N ARG A 253 17.20 -7.39 24.97
CA ARG A 253 18.49 -8.01 25.31
C ARG A 253 19.38 -7.97 24.08
N ALA A 254 20.58 -7.43 24.24
CA ALA A 254 21.61 -7.45 23.21
C ALA A 254 21.88 -8.91 22.82
N LEU A 255 21.44 -9.29 21.61
CA LEU A 255 21.70 -10.59 21.04
C LEU A 255 23.21 -10.71 20.79
N THR A 256 23.86 -11.61 21.52
CA THR A 256 25.26 -11.93 21.28
C THR A 256 25.35 -12.74 20.00
N VAL A 257 26.01 -12.18 19.00
CA VAL A 257 26.32 -12.84 17.73
C VAL A 257 27.03 -14.16 18.00
N SER A 258 26.58 -15.24 17.37
CA SER A 258 27.32 -16.51 17.44
C SER A 258 28.74 -16.32 16.88
N PRO A 259 29.81 -16.82 17.54
CA PRO A 259 31.17 -16.79 16.99
C PRO A 259 31.26 -17.36 15.57
N ALA A 260 30.37 -18.30 15.24
CA ALA A 260 30.26 -18.89 13.92
C ALA A 260 29.81 -17.90 12.84
N ALA A 261 28.87 -16.99 13.16
CA ALA A 261 28.43 -15.94 12.23
C ALA A 261 29.55 -14.92 11.97
N ALA A 262 30.31 -14.55 13.01
CA ALA A 262 31.46 -13.66 12.88
C ALA A 262 32.56 -14.27 11.99
N GLN A 263 32.87 -15.56 12.20
CA GLN A 263 33.84 -16.29 11.38
C GLN A 263 33.40 -16.38 9.92
N LEU A 264 32.13 -16.74 9.66
CA LEU A 264 31.57 -16.82 8.31
C LEU A 264 31.59 -15.45 7.61
N THR A 265 31.22 -14.39 8.33
CA THR A 265 31.28 -13.01 7.83
C THR A 265 32.71 -12.66 7.41
N SER A 266 33.70 -12.85 8.29
CA SER A 266 35.11 -12.57 7.98
C SER A 266 35.57 -13.36 6.75
N ALA A 267 35.22 -14.64 6.68
CA ALA A 267 35.61 -15.51 5.59
C ALA A 267 34.98 -15.10 4.24
N LEU A 268 33.70 -14.70 4.23
CA LEU A 268 33.02 -14.19 3.03
C LEU A 268 33.63 -12.87 2.54
N VAL A 269 33.94 -11.95 3.46
CA VAL A 269 34.53 -10.65 3.11
C VAL A 269 35.96 -10.80 2.60
N GLU A 270 36.79 -11.55 3.32
CA GLU A 270 38.22 -11.72 2.98
C GLU A 270 38.43 -12.57 1.73
N SER A 271 37.51 -13.50 1.42
CA SER A 271 37.59 -14.32 0.21
C SER A 271 37.32 -13.54 -1.07
N GLN A 272 36.66 -12.38 -0.98
CA GLN A 272 36.19 -11.60 -2.12
C GLN A 272 35.16 -12.35 -2.98
N LEU A 273 34.51 -13.41 -2.46
CA LEU A 273 33.56 -14.23 -3.22
C LEU A 273 32.37 -13.41 -3.71
N LEU A 274 31.75 -12.62 -2.82
CA LEU A 274 30.59 -11.79 -3.17
C LEU A 274 30.92 -10.81 -4.30
N ARG A 275 32.11 -10.19 -4.26
CA ARG A 275 32.56 -9.26 -5.30
C ARG A 275 32.83 -9.98 -6.61
N ALA A 276 33.43 -11.18 -6.55
CA ALA A 276 33.70 -11.98 -7.72
C ALA A 276 32.38 -12.40 -8.41
N VAL A 277 31.35 -12.76 -7.64
CA VAL A 277 30.03 -13.11 -8.17
C VAL A 277 29.33 -11.93 -8.80
N ALA A 278 29.25 -10.79 -8.10
CA ALA A 278 28.67 -9.56 -8.64
C ALA A 278 29.34 -9.15 -9.96
N ARG A 279 30.67 -9.14 -9.99
CA ARG A 279 31.45 -8.81 -11.19
C ARG A 279 31.23 -9.82 -12.31
N ALA A 280 31.06 -11.09 -12.00
CA ALA A 280 30.81 -12.12 -13.00
C ALA A 280 29.47 -11.95 -13.69
N ILE A 281 28.42 -11.64 -12.93
CA ILE A 281 27.09 -11.37 -13.47
C ILE A 281 27.12 -10.08 -14.31
N LEU A 282 27.68 -9.00 -13.75
CA LEU A 282 27.78 -7.69 -14.44
C LEU A 282 28.59 -7.72 -15.73
N ARG A 283 29.63 -8.58 -15.79
CA ARG A 283 30.54 -8.68 -16.94
C ARG A 283 30.32 -9.95 -17.75
N CYS A 284 29.18 -10.61 -17.57
CA CYS A 284 28.79 -11.71 -18.45
C CYS A 284 28.80 -11.17 -19.88
N PRO A 285 29.49 -11.81 -20.84
CA PRO A 285 29.55 -11.31 -22.20
C PRO A 285 28.16 -11.29 -22.83
N GLU A 286 27.86 -10.21 -23.56
CA GLU A 286 26.61 -10.10 -24.32
C GLU A 286 26.57 -11.20 -25.39
N PRO A 287 25.47 -11.95 -25.50
CA PRO A 287 25.30 -12.96 -26.54
C PRO A 287 25.19 -12.30 -27.92
N ASN A 288 25.86 -12.82 -28.96
CA ASN A 288 25.64 -12.30 -30.31
C ASN A 288 24.26 -12.77 -30.81
N PRO A 289 23.27 -11.87 -31.00
CA PRO A 289 21.94 -12.27 -31.42
C PRO A 289 21.89 -12.82 -32.86
N ASP A 290 22.88 -12.50 -33.70
CA ASP A 290 22.91 -12.89 -35.10
C ASP A 290 23.38 -14.34 -35.28
N ASP A 291 24.24 -14.85 -34.39
CA ASP A 291 24.73 -16.23 -34.46
C ASP A 291 23.65 -17.21 -33.98
N ARG A 292 23.19 -18.08 -34.89
CA ARG A 292 22.12 -19.05 -34.65
C ARG A 292 22.51 -20.12 -33.62
N ARG A 293 23.81 -20.44 -33.51
CA ARG A 293 24.32 -21.38 -32.49
C ARG A 293 24.45 -20.69 -31.15
N GLU A 294 25.00 -19.47 -31.11
CA GLU A 294 25.04 -18.69 -29.87
C GLU A 294 23.61 -18.46 -29.34
N ARG A 295 22.61 -18.16 -30.19
CA ARG A 295 21.20 -18.06 -29.77
C ARG A 295 20.67 -19.24 -28.94
N PHE A 296 21.08 -20.48 -29.23
CA PHE A 296 20.65 -21.64 -28.44
C PHE A 296 21.32 -21.64 -27.06
N TYR A 297 22.65 -21.53 -27.02
CA TYR A 297 23.42 -21.51 -25.77
C TYR A 297 23.11 -20.28 -24.91
N CYS A 298 22.85 -19.15 -25.53
CA CYS A 298 22.54 -17.90 -24.85
C CYS A 298 21.18 -17.95 -24.15
N ARG A 299 20.23 -18.77 -24.61
CA ARG A 299 18.95 -18.97 -23.89
C ARG A 299 19.12 -19.73 -22.59
N GLU A 300 19.90 -20.81 -22.57
CA GLU A 300 20.21 -21.54 -21.33
C GLU A 300 21.05 -20.66 -20.39
N ARG A 301 22.07 -19.99 -20.93
CA ARG A 301 22.93 -19.06 -20.19
C ARG A 301 22.19 -17.90 -19.56
N VAL A 302 21.21 -17.29 -20.24
CA VAL A 302 20.41 -16.21 -19.63
C VAL A 302 19.60 -16.75 -18.46
N GLY A 303 18.98 -17.91 -18.61
CA GLY A 303 18.24 -18.55 -17.51
C GLY A 303 19.13 -18.86 -16.30
N GLU A 304 20.32 -19.41 -16.55
CA GLU A 304 21.32 -19.69 -15.52
C GLU A 304 21.83 -18.41 -14.85
N VAL A 305 22.34 -17.44 -15.61
CA VAL A 305 22.82 -16.16 -15.06
C VAL A 305 21.71 -15.43 -14.29
N GLN A 306 20.47 -15.56 -14.75
CA GLN A 306 19.32 -15.02 -14.05
C GLN A 306 19.05 -15.74 -12.73
N SER A 307 19.05 -17.06 -12.74
CA SER A 307 18.91 -17.87 -11.53
C SER A 307 20.04 -17.57 -10.54
N ALA A 308 21.27 -17.44 -11.04
CA ALA A 308 22.46 -17.09 -10.30
C ALA A 308 22.31 -15.73 -9.62
N ALA A 309 21.89 -14.71 -10.39
CA ALA A 309 21.63 -13.38 -9.88
C ALA A 309 20.55 -13.40 -8.79
N ASN A 310 19.47 -14.14 -9.00
CA ASN A 310 18.39 -14.27 -8.03
C ASN A 310 18.86 -14.94 -6.73
N SER A 311 19.52 -16.10 -6.80
CA SER A 311 20.08 -16.81 -5.65
C SER A 311 21.08 -15.95 -4.89
N PHE A 312 21.95 -15.24 -5.62
CA PHE A 312 22.96 -14.39 -5.03
C PHE A 312 22.36 -13.20 -4.28
N VAL A 313 21.37 -12.53 -4.88
CA VAL A 313 20.67 -11.44 -4.22
C VAL A 313 19.89 -11.90 -2.99
N ALA A 314 19.18 -13.03 -3.08
CA ALA A 314 18.47 -13.59 -1.93
C ALA A 314 19.45 -13.86 -0.76
N GLY A 315 20.65 -14.35 -1.08
CA GLY A 315 21.75 -14.42 -0.13
C GLY A 315 22.14 -13.06 0.44
N LEU A 316 22.51 -12.09 -0.42
CA LEU A 316 22.90 -10.75 0.00
C LEU A 316 21.85 -10.10 0.91
N GLN A 317 20.56 -10.30 0.62
CA GLN A 317 19.46 -9.85 1.47
C GLN A 317 19.54 -10.47 2.87
N GLY A 318 19.71 -11.79 2.98
CA GLY A 318 19.90 -12.45 4.27
C GLY A 318 21.08 -11.87 5.05
N ALA A 319 22.19 -11.58 4.36
CA ALA A 319 23.34 -10.93 4.96
C ALA A 319 23.05 -9.49 5.42
N TRP A 320 22.27 -8.71 4.67
CA TRP A 320 21.83 -7.37 5.06
C TRP A 320 20.87 -7.38 6.25
N MET A 321 19.90 -8.31 6.27
CA MET A 321 18.96 -8.46 7.39
C MET A 321 19.68 -8.90 8.67
N ALA A 322 20.79 -9.62 8.54
CA ALA A 322 21.67 -9.99 9.65
C ALA A 322 22.46 -8.79 10.22
N LEU A 323 22.63 -7.70 9.47
CA LEU A 323 23.52 -6.58 9.81
C LEU A 323 23.23 -5.93 11.18
N PRO A 324 21.97 -5.63 11.56
CA PRO A 324 21.65 -5.07 12.88
C PRO A 324 22.02 -6.00 14.04
N HIS A 325 22.14 -7.30 13.75
CA HIS A 325 22.43 -8.36 14.71
C HIS A 325 23.89 -8.83 14.64
N ALA A 326 24.71 -8.31 13.71
CA ALA A 326 26.07 -8.81 13.46
C ALA A 326 27.16 -8.20 14.37
N GLY A 327 26.79 -7.30 15.30
CA GLY A 327 27.71 -6.77 16.32
C GLY A 327 28.98 -6.16 15.69
N PRO A 328 30.20 -6.50 16.16
CA PRO A 328 31.45 -6.01 15.56
C PRO A 328 31.63 -6.39 14.07
N SER A 329 31.02 -7.50 13.64
CA SER A 329 31.10 -7.98 12.26
C SER A 329 30.19 -7.19 11.31
N ALA A 330 29.24 -6.40 11.84
CA ALA A 330 28.34 -5.57 11.06
C ALA A 330 29.11 -4.55 10.21
N ALA A 331 30.18 -3.93 10.75
CA ALA A 331 30.98 -2.97 10.00
C ALA A 331 31.72 -3.63 8.83
N THR A 332 32.29 -4.82 9.04
CA THR A 332 33.00 -5.58 8.00
C THR A 332 32.03 -6.03 6.90
N LEU A 333 30.85 -6.51 7.28
CA LEU A 333 29.82 -6.91 6.33
C LEU A 333 29.26 -5.70 5.55
N ALA A 334 28.99 -4.58 6.23
CA ALA A 334 28.56 -3.34 5.58
C ALA A 334 29.61 -2.84 4.58
N ALA A 335 30.90 -2.87 4.94
CA ALA A 335 31.99 -2.49 4.04
C ALA A 335 32.10 -3.42 2.82
N ALA A 336 31.76 -4.71 2.97
CA ALA A 336 31.70 -5.63 1.85
C ALA A 336 30.50 -5.34 0.95
N LEU A 337 29.31 -5.12 1.52
CA LEU A 337 28.07 -4.90 0.79
C LEU A 337 28.02 -3.52 0.09
N THR A 338 28.80 -2.55 0.57
CA THR A 338 28.97 -1.22 -0.06
C THR A 338 30.12 -1.18 -1.09
N HIS A 339 30.70 -2.33 -1.45
CA HIS A 339 31.72 -2.38 -2.49
C HIS A 339 31.16 -1.96 -3.86
N PRO A 340 31.91 -1.20 -4.70
CA PRO A 340 31.42 -0.72 -5.99
C PRO A 340 30.84 -1.79 -6.92
N ASP A 341 31.45 -2.98 -7.02
CA ASP A 341 30.90 -4.08 -7.84
C ASP A 341 29.52 -4.57 -7.34
N LEU A 342 29.30 -4.58 -6.02
CA LEU A 342 28.03 -5.01 -5.43
C LEU A 342 26.96 -3.92 -5.58
N LEU A 343 27.33 -2.65 -5.40
CA LEU A 343 26.46 -1.52 -5.67
C LEU A 343 26.05 -1.46 -7.15
N ALA A 344 27.00 -1.66 -8.07
CA ALA A 344 26.70 -1.72 -9.50
C ALA A 344 25.78 -2.89 -9.85
N PHE A 345 25.92 -4.03 -9.16
CA PHE A 345 25.02 -5.17 -9.33
C PHE A 345 23.62 -4.88 -8.79
N GLN A 346 23.50 -4.28 -7.60
CA GLN A 346 22.22 -3.82 -7.06
C GLN A 346 21.54 -2.79 -7.97
N GLU A 347 22.31 -1.83 -8.48
CA GLU A 347 21.83 -0.84 -9.45
C GLU A 347 21.31 -1.52 -10.72
N ALA A 348 22.07 -2.46 -11.30
CA ALA A 348 21.65 -3.21 -12.48
C ALA A 348 20.36 -4.02 -12.23
N MET A 349 20.15 -4.54 -11.02
CA MET A 349 18.91 -5.22 -10.63
C MET A 349 17.73 -4.24 -10.50
N LEU A 350 17.94 -3.03 -9.99
CA LEU A 350 16.92 -1.99 -9.92
C LEU A 350 16.58 -1.42 -11.30
N GLU A 351 17.57 -1.22 -12.16
CA GLU A 351 17.37 -0.83 -13.57
C GLU A 351 16.54 -1.90 -14.28
N ARG A 352 16.82 -3.19 -14.03
CA ARG A 352 16.03 -4.29 -14.57
C ARG A 352 14.58 -4.29 -14.10
N LEU A 353 14.36 -4.06 -12.81
CA LEU A 353 13.00 -3.90 -12.28
C LEU A 353 12.28 -2.74 -12.96
N CYS A 354 12.95 -1.60 -13.15
CA CYS A 354 12.38 -0.45 -13.86
C CYS A 354 11.95 -0.83 -15.28
N VAL A 355 12.82 -1.51 -16.03
CA VAL A 355 12.50 -2.04 -17.37
C VAL A 355 11.27 -2.95 -17.31
N HIS A 356 11.23 -3.88 -16.35
CA HIS A 356 10.13 -4.83 -16.16
C HIS A 356 8.81 -4.10 -15.86
N GLY A 357 8.84 -3.06 -15.04
CA GLY A 357 7.69 -2.20 -14.76
C GLY A 357 7.35 -1.19 -15.86
N GLY A 358 8.07 -1.18 -16.99
CA GLY A 358 7.85 -0.21 -18.07
C GLY A 358 8.20 1.23 -17.67
N VAL A 359 9.05 1.40 -16.65
CA VAL A 359 9.57 2.70 -16.21
C VAL A 359 10.82 3.00 -17.03
N ALA A 360 10.77 4.10 -17.79
CA ALA A 360 11.89 4.51 -18.64
C ALA A 360 13.15 4.71 -17.80
N LEU A 361 14.31 4.35 -18.33
CA LEU A 361 15.62 4.65 -17.73
C LEU A 361 16.08 6.05 -18.20
N GLU A 362 16.44 6.96 -17.29
CA GLU A 362 16.82 8.35 -17.64
C GLU A 362 18.05 8.44 -18.53
N ARG A 363 18.99 7.49 -18.39
CA ARG A 363 20.33 7.59 -18.98
C ARG A 363 20.37 7.40 -20.51
N GLY A 364 19.24 7.12 -21.15
CA GLY A 364 19.15 6.90 -22.59
C GLY A 364 19.04 8.17 -23.44
N ARG A 365 18.46 9.27 -22.91
CA ARG A 365 18.11 10.43 -23.77
C ARG A 365 19.28 11.37 -24.08
N ASP A 366 20.26 11.50 -23.18
CA ASP A 366 21.27 12.56 -23.33
C ASP A 366 22.59 12.11 -23.99
N ARG A 367 22.80 10.80 -24.22
CA ARG A 367 24.07 10.28 -24.77
C ARG A 367 24.02 9.86 -26.23
N GLU A 368 22.85 9.60 -26.81
CA GLU A 368 22.76 9.23 -28.24
C GLU A 368 23.04 10.41 -29.19
N GLY A 369 23.09 11.66 -28.68
CA GLY A 369 23.30 12.87 -29.47
C GLY A 369 24.74 13.42 -29.55
N GLN A 370 25.71 12.85 -28.83
CA GLN A 370 27.11 13.30 -28.91
C GLN A 370 27.91 12.34 -29.79
N GLY A 371 28.31 12.84 -30.95
CA GLY A 371 28.72 12.06 -32.13
C GLY A 371 29.77 10.97 -31.90
N ALA A 372 29.60 9.88 -32.65
CA ALA A 372 30.52 8.79 -32.82
C ALA A 372 31.87 9.28 -33.36
N GLY A 373 32.78 9.68 -32.46
CA GLY A 373 34.19 9.82 -32.77
C GLY A 373 34.82 8.42 -32.81
N GLU A 374 34.92 7.84 -34.01
CA GLU A 374 35.72 6.64 -34.28
C GLU A 374 37.19 6.95 -34.01
N GLY A 375 37.76 6.49 -32.88
CA GLY A 375 39.22 6.58 -32.71
C GLY A 375 39.81 6.43 -31.31
N GLY A 376 39.02 6.41 -30.24
CA GLY A 376 39.54 6.14 -28.89
C GLY A 376 39.51 4.65 -28.57
N GLU A 377 40.67 4.04 -28.31
CA GLU A 377 40.78 2.68 -27.76
C GLU A 377 39.76 2.45 -26.64
N GLU A 378 38.91 1.43 -26.83
CA GLU A 378 38.15 0.68 -25.82
C GLU A 378 38.15 1.31 -24.42
N GLY A 379 37.53 2.48 -24.30
CA GLY A 379 37.41 3.22 -23.05
C GLY A 379 36.38 2.53 -22.17
N GLU A 380 36.70 1.29 -21.75
CA GLU A 380 36.20 0.61 -20.57
C GLU A 380 34.80 1.10 -20.19
N GLU A 381 33.82 0.89 -21.08
CA GLU A 381 32.39 0.99 -20.76
C GLU A 381 32.12 -0.11 -19.73
N LYS A 382 32.52 0.22 -18.51
CA LYS A 382 32.86 -0.68 -17.41
C LYS A 382 31.57 -1.05 -16.71
N GLY A 383 31.05 -2.23 -17.06
CA GLY A 383 30.28 -3.04 -16.11
C GLY A 383 28.80 -2.75 -16.03
N ARG A 384 28.16 -2.30 -17.11
CA ARG A 384 26.71 -2.41 -17.21
C ARG A 384 26.33 -3.84 -17.55
N TRP A 385 25.38 -4.39 -16.79
CA TRP A 385 24.74 -5.64 -17.16
C TRP A 385 23.97 -5.39 -18.45
N TRP A 386 24.21 -6.18 -19.48
CA TRP A 386 23.58 -6.02 -20.81
C TRP A 386 22.12 -6.48 -20.82
N LEU A 387 21.69 -7.28 -19.83
CA LEU A 387 20.37 -7.89 -19.80
C LEU A 387 19.22 -6.86 -19.70
N PRO A 388 19.26 -5.84 -18.82
CA PRO A 388 18.19 -4.84 -18.75
C PRO A 388 17.98 -4.04 -20.04
N PRO A 389 19.03 -3.47 -20.69
CA PRO A 389 18.87 -2.82 -22.00
C PRO A 389 18.34 -3.75 -23.09
N MET A 390 18.76 -5.02 -23.08
CA MET A 390 18.28 -6.01 -24.04
C MET A 390 16.79 -6.33 -23.83
N GLU A 391 16.35 -6.56 -22.60
CA GLU A 391 14.94 -6.77 -22.25
C GLU A 391 14.09 -5.53 -22.57
N ALA A 392 14.60 -4.33 -22.35
CA ALA A 392 13.94 -3.08 -22.72
C ALA A 392 13.75 -2.97 -24.23
N LYS A 393 14.80 -3.29 -25.01
CA LYS A 393 14.75 -3.27 -26.49
C LYS A 393 13.80 -4.33 -27.05
N VAL A 394 13.74 -5.49 -26.40
CA VAL A 394 12.97 -6.66 -26.84
C VAL A 394 11.50 -6.59 -26.37
N GLY A 395 11.19 -5.79 -25.35
CA GLY A 395 9.84 -5.59 -24.84
C GLY A 395 9.30 -6.76 -24.01
N HIS A 396 10.14 -7.73 -23.62
CA HIS A 396 9.76 -8.85 -22.76
C HIS A 396 10.94 -9.39 -21.96
N VAL A 397 10.64 -10.11 -20.87
CA VAL A 397 11.65 -10.81 -20.06
C VAL A 397 12.31 -11.90 -20.88
N ILE A 398 13.64 -11.94 -20.89
CA ILE A 398 14.37 -12.99 -21.59
C ILE A 398 14.53 -14.18 -20.62
N GLY A 399 13.80 -15.27 -20.88
CA GLY A 399 13.79 -16.50 -20.06
C GLY A 399 13.93 -17.79 -20.89
N SER A 400 14.26 -18.90 -20.23
CA SER A 400 14.59 -20.18 -20.90
C SER A 400 13.37 -21.10 -21.11
N ARG A 401 13.36 -21.85 -22.23
CA ARG A 401 12.56 -23.06 -22.56
C ARG A 401 11.28 -22.98 -23.42
N THR A 402 11.26 -22.21 -24.51
CA THR A 402 10.52 -22.70 -25.71
C THR A 402 11.47 -22.94 -26.87
N LYS A 403 11.46 -24.18 -27.37
CA LYS A 403 12.36 -24.63 -28.45
C LYS A 403 12.13 -23.89 -29.75
N ASP A 404 10.95 -23.28 -29.97
CA ASP A 404 10.55 -22.98 -31.35
C ASP A 404 10.39 -21.53 -31.77
N GLU A 405 10.19 -20.50 -30.93
CA GLU A 405 10.06 -19.14 -31.49
C GLU A 405 10.32 -18.03 -30.47
N TRP A 406 11.19 -17.06 -30.79
CA TRP A 406 11.30 -15.76 -30.10
C TRP A 406 10.01 -14.91 -30.25
N ARG A 407 8.91 -15.48 -30.78
CA ARG A 407 7.69 -14.77 -31.19
C ARG A 407 6.49 -15.04 -30.28
N ALA A 408 6.57 -15.98 -29.34
CA ALA A 408 5.46 -16.27 -28.44
C ALA A 408 5.72 -15.68 -27.03
N PRO A 409 4.88 -14.75 -26.54
CA PRO A 409 5.02 -14.10 -25.24
C PRO A 409 4.53 -15.03 -24.11
N TYR A 410 5.22 -16.14 -23.87
CA TYR A 410 5.01 -16.95 -22.67
C TYR A 410 5.96 -16.49 -21.58
N THR A 411 5.45 -15.67 -20.67
CA THR A 411 6.10 -15.30 -19.42
C THR A 411 6.04 -16.45 -18.41
N TYR A 412 7.19 -16.86 -17.88
CA TYR A 412 7.25 -17.84 -16.80
C TYR A 412 6.96 -17.14 -15.47
N GLY A 413 5.72 -17.22 -14.98
CA GLY A 413 5.30 -16.55 -13.74
C GLY A 413 6.17 -16.85 -12.50
N TRP A 414 6.89 -17.99 -12.44
CA TRP A 414 7.80 -18.30 -11.32
C TRP A 414 9.12 -17.52 -11.37
N LEU A 415 9.67 -17.26 -12.56
CA LEU A 415 10.90 -16.47 -12.71
C LEU A 415 10.64 -15.01 -12.32
N GLU A 416 9.43 -14.54 -12.64
CA GLU A 416 8.90 -13.22 -12.29
C GLU A 416 8.65 -13.09 -10.79
N GLN A 417 8.05 -14.10 -10.16
CA GLN A 417 7.85 -14.13 -8.71
C GLN A 417 9.18 -14.05 -7.97
N VAL A 418 10.17 -14.89 -8.33
CA VAL A 418 11.48 -14.87 -7.66
C VAL A 418 12.19 -13.54 -7.94
N HIS A 419 12.16 -13.02 -9.16
CA HIS A 419 12.78 -11.74 -9.48
C HIS A 419 12.14 -10.59 -8.68
N CYS A 420 10.81 -10.50 -8.66
CA CYS A 420 10.12 -9.44 -7.94
C CYS A 420 10.21 -9.62 -6.43
N ALA A 421 10.22 -10.86 -5.93
CA ALA A 421 10.56 -11.18 -4.54
C ALA A 421 11.91 -10.57 -4.19
N VAL A 422 12.91 -10.89 -5.00
CA VAL A 422 14.31 -10.55 -4.81
C VAL A 422 14.53 -9.04 -4.89
N VAL A 423 13.89 -8.35 -5.84
CA VAL A 423 14.03 -6.89 -5.96
C VAL A 423 13.23 -6.16 -4.87
N ASN A 424 12.01 -6.60 -4.55
CA ASN A 424 11.25 -6.07 -3.42
C ASN A 424 12.02 -6.26 -2.12
N CYS A 425 12.62 -7.43 -1.93
CA CYS A 425 13.47 -7.74 -0.80
C CYS A 425 14.78 -6.94 -0.76
N LEU A 426 15.40 -6.65 -1.91
CA LEU A 426 16.54 -5.72 -1.99
C LEU A 426 16.12 -4.34 -1.54
N TYR A 427 14.99 -3.84 -2.06
CA TYR A 427 14.40 -2.59 -1.63
C TYR A 427 14.19 -2.58 -0.10
N HIS A 428 13.61 -3.64 0.47
CA HIS A 428 13.42 -3.79 1.91
C HIS A 428 14.73 -3.86 2.70
N ALA A 429 15.73 -4.61 2.23
CA ALA A 429 17.02 -4.74 2.91
C ALA A 429 17.81 -3.42 2.90
N LEU A 430 17.74 -2.69 1.79
CA LEU A 430 18.32 -1.36 1.65
C LEU A 430 17.63 -0.40 2.64
N TYR A 431 16.31 -0.36 2.67
CA TYR A 431 15.57 0.57 3.51
C TYR A 431 15.64 0.22 5.03
N ALA A 432 15.46 -1.05 5.39
CA ALA A 432 15.44 -1.51 6.79
C ALA A 432 16.79 -1.33 7.50
N THR A 433 17.89 -1.19 6.75
CA THR A 433 19.24 -1.01 7.29
C THR A 433 19.63 0.46 7.46
N TRP A 434 18.84 1.39 6.92
CA TRP A 434 19.00 2.83 7.10
C TRP A 434 17.94 3.32 8.07
N GLY A 435 18.25 3.18 9.36
CA GLY A 435 17.35 3.69 10.40
C GLY A 435 17.14 5.20 10.25
N PRO A 436 16.15 5.76 10.97
CA PRO A 436 15.80 7.19 10.86
C PRO A 436 17.02 8.10 11.05
N PRO A 437 16.98 9.34 10.52
CA PRO A 437 18.03 10.33 10.70
C PRO A 437 18.48 10.40 12.18
N GLY A 438 19.76 10.14 12.44
CA GLY A 438 20.33 10.07 13.80
C GLY A 438 20.58 8.66 14.34
N SER A 439 20.18 7.60 13.63
CA SER A 439 20.64 6.24 13.95
C SER A 439 22.14 6.07 13.65
N ARG A 440 22.86 5.24 14.40
CA ARG A 440 24.30 4.91 14.16
C ARG A 440 24.53 4.11 12.85
N ARG A 441 23.55 4.07 11.95
CA ARG A 441 23.59 3.26 10.73
C ARG A 441 24.17 4.11 9.59
N PRO A 442 24.98 3.52 8.69
CA PRO A 442 25.54 4.25 7.57
C PRO A 442 24.43 4.76 6.63
N PRO A 443 24.56 5.97 6.05
CA PRO A 443 23.59 6.49 5.11
C PRO A 443 23.55 5.66 3.81
N PRO A 444 22.41 5.64 3.11
CA PRO A 444 22.29 5.02 1.80
C PRO A 444 23.38 5.49 0.82
N PRO A 445 23.93 4.60 -0.02
CA PRO A 445 24.63 5.01 -1.23
C PRO A 445 23.74 5.96 -2.06
N PRO A 446 24.20 7.16 -2.45
CA PRO A 446 23.38 8.14 -3.18
C PRO A 446 22.74 7.59 -4.46
N LEU A 447 23.41 6.63 -5.11
CA LEU A 447 22.89 5.95 -6.30
C LEU A 447 21.59 5.17 -6.06
N LEU A 448 21.41 4.58 -4.87
CA LEU A 448 20.21 3.80 -4.56
C LEU A 448 19.01 4.70 -4.28
N LEU A 449 19.22 5.87 -3.67
CA LEU A 449 18.18 6.89 -3.47
C LEU A 449 17.65 7.41 -4.81
N GLN A 450 18.51 7.52 -5.83
CA GLN A 450 18.10 7.96 -7.16
C GLN A 450 17.17 6.96 -7.88
N HIS A 451 17.31 5.67 -7.59
CA HIS A 451 16.50 4.62 -8.22
C HIS A 451 15.27 4.22 -7.39
N GLU A 452 15.20 4.64 -6.12
CA GLU A 452 14.15 4.26 -5.17
C GLU A 452 12.72 4.54 -5.68
N PRO A 453 12.38 5.76 -6.15
CA PRO A 453 11.01 6.04 -6.56
C PRO A 453 10.61 5.32 -7.84
N ARG A 454 11.57 5.13 -8.75
CA ARG A 454 11.36 4.41 -10.02
C ARG A 454 11.18 2.92 -9.81
N ALA A 455 11.93 2.34 -8.88
CA ALA A 455 11.76 0.96 -8.47
C ALA A 455 10.38 0.76 -7.84
N LEU A 456 9.92 1.69 -7.00
CA LEU A 456 8.57 1.65 -6.45
C LEU A 456 7.49 1.80 -7.54
N GLU A 457 7.64 2.76 -8.46
CA GLU A 457 6.76 2.91 -9.62
C GLU A 457 6.71 1.61 -10.43
N ALA A 458 7.86 1.00 -10.67
CA ALA A 458 7.96 -0.24 -11.42
C ALA A 458 7.26 -1.40 -10.72
N LEU A 459 7.44 -1.56 -9.41
CA LEU A 459 6.73 -2.57 -8.61
C LEU A 459 5.21 -2.36 -8.68
N LEU A 460 4.74 -1.11 -8.66
CA LEU A 460 3.33 -0.79 -8.79
C LEU A 460 2.77 -1.12 -10.16
N ARG A 461 3.49 -0.75 -11.22
CA ARG A 461 3.09 -1.03 -12.59
C ARG A 461 3.06 -2.54 -12.82
N LEU A 462 4.07 -3.26 -12.35
CA LEU A 462 4.08 -4.72 -12.34
C LEU A 462 2.87 -5.31 -11.62
N HIS A 463 2.56 -4.83 -10.41
CA HIS A 463 1.42 -5.31 -9.64
C HIS A 463 0.08 -5.01 -10.34
N ARG A 464 -0.03 -3.89 -11.05
CA ARG A 464 -1.20 -3.53 -11.88
C ARG A 464 -1.27 -4.28 -13.22
N GLY A 465 -0.30 -5.14 -13.52
CA GLY A 465 -0.16 -5.79 -14.82
C GLY A 465 0.19 -4.82 -15.97
N GLN A 466 0.81 -3.69 -15.64
CA GLN A 466 1.23 -2.62 -16.54
C GLN A 466 2.74 -2.67 -16.88
N GLY A 467 3.44 -3.74 -16.51
CA GLY A 467 4.84 -3.96 -16.90
C GLY A 467 4.99 -4.22 -18.41
N LEU A 468 6.22 -4.50 -18.87
CA LEU A 468 6.63 -4.77 -20.28
C LEU A 468 5.47 -5.25 -21.19
N ASP A 469 4.81 -4.34 -21.90
CA ASP A 469 3.69 -4.60 -22.83
C ASP A 469 2.55 -5.51 -22.30
N GLY A 470 2.30 -5.48 -20.98
CA GLY A 470 1.31 -6.35 -20.34
C GLY A 470 1.74 -7.81 -20.22
N ALA A 471 3.03 -8.11 -20.45
CA ALA A 471 3.62 -9.44 -20.29
C ALA A 471 3.43 -9.99 -18.86
N TYR A 472 3.32 -9.08 -17.90
CA TYR A 472 2.89 -9.38 -16.54
C TYR A 472 1.38 -9.34 -16.49
N THR A 473 0.74 -10.50 -16.64
CA THR A 473 -0.65 -10.62 -16.18
C THR A 473 -0.68 -10.37 -14.67
N PRO A 474 -1.67 -9.65 -14.12
CA PRO A 474 -1.83 -9.55 -12.67
C PRO A 474 -2.00 -10.96 -12.10
N GLN A 475 -0.92 -11.52 -11.59
CA GLN A 475 -0.90 -12.88 -11.07
C GLN A 475 -1.24 -12.82 -9.58
N PRO A 476 -2.06 -13.75 -9.08
CA PRO A 476 -2.43 -13.86 -7.66
C PRO A 476 -1.28 -14.07 -6.67
N THR A 477 -0.11 -14.44 -7.17
CA THR A 477 0.97 -15.10 -6.43
C THR A 477 2.08 -14.16 -5.97
N TRP A 478 1.85 -12.85 -6.03
CA TRP A 478 2.78 -11.83 -5.50
C TRP A 478 2.69 -11.73 -3.95
N VAL A 479 2.57 -12.89 -3.30
CA VAL A 479 2.40 -13.14 -1.85
C VAL A 479 3.48 -12.47 -0.98
N LEU A 480 4.59 -12.04 -1.59
CA LEU A 480 5.71 -11.39 -0.89
C LEU A 480 5.40 -10.01 -0.31
N PHE A 481 4.30 -9.37 -0.70
CA PHE A 481 3.87 -8.10 -0.11
C PHE A 481 3.12 -8.24 1.22
N ALA A 482 2.80 -9.46 1.67
CA ALA A 482 2.11 -9.69 2.94
C ALA A 482 3.05 -9.87 4.15
N GLN A 483 4.37 -9.73 3.98
CA GLN A 483 5.32 -9.99 5.05
C GLN A 483 5.27 -8.88 6.15
N PRO A 484 5.29 -9.23 7.45
CA PRO A 484 5.22 -8.32 8.61
C PRO A 484 6.26 -7.18 8.69
N GLY A 485 7.22 -7.11 7.77
CA GLY A 485 8.32 -6.15 7.78
C GLY A 485 8.01 -4.77 7.18
N LEU A 486 6.88 -4.61 6.47
CA LEU A 486 6.53 -3.37 5.76
C LEU A 486 6.21 -2.19 6.71
N ASP A 487 5.63 -2.45 7.88
CA ASP A 487 5.19 -1.41 8.83
C ASP A 487 6.35 -0.54 9.36
N GLY A 488 7.51 -1.15 9.60
CA GLY A 488 8.72 -0.45 10.08
C GLY A 488 9.47 0.31 8.98
N LEU A 489 9.23 -0.04 7.72
CA LEU A 489 9.89 0.52 6.54
C LEU A 489 9.24 1.83 6.11
N MET A 490 7.91 1.80 6.05
CA MET A 490 7.07 2.91 5.58
C MET A 490 6.97 4.07 6.56
N THR A 491 7.24 3.82 7.84
CA THR A 491 7.29 4.86 8.88
C THR A 491 8.66 5.54 8.98
N GLY A 492 9.66 5.05 8.23
CA GLY A 492 11.04 5.55 8.21
C GLY A 492 11.44 6.29 6.93
N THR A 493 10.51 6.50 5.97
CA THR A 493 10.73 7.27 4.74
C THR A 493 11.05 8.73 5.02
N SER A 494 12.21 9.21 4.57
CA SER A 494 12.59 10.63 4.67
C SER A 494 12.07 11.47 3.50
N SER A 495 11.47 10.88 2.46
CA SER A 495 10.90 11.61 1.32
C SER A 495 9.39 11.37 1.17
N ALA A 496 8.67 12.43 0.82
CA ALA A 496 7.22 12.36 0.59
C ALA A 496 6.89 11.42 -0.58
N GLU A 497 7.76 11.37 -1.59
CA GLU A 497 7.62 10.50 -2.76
C GLU A 497 7.59 9.01 -2.37
N SER A 498 8.55 8.53 -1.58
CA SER A 498 8.60 7.12 -1.16
C SER A 498 7.40 6.71 -0.31
N ALA A 499 6.94 7.58 0.59
CA ALA A 499 5.75 7.34 1.41
C ALA A 499 4.48 7.21 0.56
N SER A 500 4.39 8.01 -0.50
CA SER A 500 3.26 8.04 -1.42
C SER A 500 3.17 6.78 -2.27
N TRP A 501 4.31 6.35 -2.80
CA TRP A 501 4.40 5.11 -3.55
C TRP A 501 4.11 3.88 -2.68
N GLY A 502 4.60 3.83 -1.44
CA GLY A 502 4.27 2.72 -0.57
C GLY A 502 2.83 2.73 -0.05
N LEU A 503 2.15 3.89 0.01
CA LEU A 503 0.69 3.90 0.20
C LEU A 503 -0.04 3.33 -1.02
N ALA A 504 0.38 3.71 -2.24
CA ALA A 504 -0.19 3.16 -3.46
C ALA A 504 -0.02 1.62 -3.53
N LEU A 505 1.12 1.10 -3.08
CA LEU A 505 1.40 -0.35 -3.04
C LEU A 505 0.48 -1.06 -2.06
N ASN A 506 0.32 -0.51 -0.85
CA ASN A 506 -0.56 -1.09 0.18
C ASN A 506 -2.02 -1.13 -0.28
N ALA A 507 -2.53 -0.03 -0.83
CA ALA A 507 -3.92 0.01 -1.27
C ALA A 507 -4.23 -1.03 -2.36
N LEU A 508 -3.32 -1.24 -3.31
CA LEU A 508 -3.49 -2.27 -4.33
C LEU A 508 -3.35 -3.69 -3.76
N ALA A 509 -2.42 -3.91 -2.82
CA ALA A 509 -2.25 -5.21 -2.18
C ALA A 509 -3.52 -5.64 -1.42
N VAL A 510 -4.16 -4.71 -0.70
CA VAL A 510 -5.46 -4.99 -0.05
C VAL A 510 -6.57 -5.18 -1.10
N GLU A 511 -6.53 -4.45 -2.23
CA GLU A 511 -7.53 -4.59 -3.31
C GLU A 511 -7.52 -6.01 -3.89
N ALA A 512 -6.33 -6.50 -4.21
CA ALA A 512 -6.12 -7.85 -4.74
C ALA A 512 -6.62 -8.93 -3.76
N GLU A 513 -6.36 -8.77 -2.46
CA GLU A 513 -6.78 -9.72 -1.42
C GLU A 513 -8.31 -9.77 -1.30
N LEU A 514 -8.96 -8.60 -1.20
CA LEU A 514 -10.42 -8.53 -1.04
C LEU A 514 -11.20 -8.92 -2.30
N ALA A 515 -10.59 -8.75 -3.48
CA ALA A 515 -11.18 -9.23 -4.74
C ALA A 515 -11.18 -10.76 -4.84
N GLY A 516 -10.60 -11.49 -3.86
CA GLY A 516 -10.43 -12.93 -3.93
C GLY A 516 -9.58 -13.36 -5.13
N GLN A 517 -8.79 -12.41 -5.67
CA GLN A 517 -7.91 -12.67 -6.80
C GLN A 517 -6.68 -13.45 -6.37
N TRP A 518 -6.51 -13.76 -5.08
CA TRP A 518 -5.45 -14.59 -4.54
C TRP A 518 -5.77 -16.07 -4.72
N SER A 519 -4.93 -16.78 -5.47
CA SER A 519 -4.92 -18.23 -5.50
C SER A 519 -4.34 -18.66 -4.16
N ARG A 520 -5.18 -19.36 -3.36
CA ARG A 520 -4.82 -19.85 -2.03
C ARG A 520 -3.41 -20.45 -2.05
N PRO A 521 -2.45 -19.91 -1.27
CA PRO A 521 -1.32 -20.71 -0.88
C PRO A 521 -1.86 -21.96 -0.17
N ASP A 522 -1.16 -23.08 -0.30
CA ASP A 522 -1.50 -24.34 0.37
C ASP A 522 -2.00 -24.07 1.81
N GLU A 523 -3.24 -24.47 2.12
CA GLU A 523 -3.96 -24.13 3.37
C GLU A 523 -3.22 -24.57 4.63
N SER A 524 -2.16 -25.37 4.47
CA SER A 524 -1.26 -25.84 5.52
C SER A 524 -0.24 -24.80 6.03
N LEU A 525 0.04 -23.71 5.29
CA LEU A 525 1.16 -22.80 5.59
C LEU A 525 0.79 -21.46 6.25
N ILE A 526 -0.47 -21.04 6.22
CA ILE A 526 -0.91 -19.77 6.83
C ILE A 526 -2.13 -20.05 7.71
N GLY A 527 -2.04 -19.66 8.99
CA GLY A 527 -3.16 -19.75 9.92
C GLY A 527 -4.31 -18.85 9.48
N GLY A 528 -5.26 -19.40 8.74
CA GLY A 528 -6.56 -18.80 8.42
C GLY A 528 -6.53 -17.53 7.54
N VAL A 529 -7.49 -17.42 6.62
CA VAL A 529 -7.71 -16.25 5.74
C VAL A 529 -7.82 -14.93 6.53
N SER A 530 -8.28 -14.98 7.78
CA SER A 530 -8.48 -13.81 8.62
C SER A 530 -7.18 -13.15 9.13
N ALA A 531 -6.06 -13.87 9.19
CA ALA A 531 -4.80 -13.31 9.68
C ALA A 531 -4.09 -12.44 8.62
N ALA A 532 -4.08 -12.89 7.36
CA ALA A 532 -3.48 -12.15 6.24
C ALA A 532 -4.26 -10.86 5.94
N GLU A 533 -5.60 -10.94 5.84
CA GLU A 533 -6.48 -9.77 5.68
C GLU A 533 -6.23 -8.73 6.79
N ALA A 534 -6.13 -9.18 8.06
CA ALA A 534 -5.89 -8.28 9.20
C ALA A 534 -4.52 -7.59 9.14
N GLN A 535 -3.49 -8.28 8.65
CA GLN A 535 -2.13 -7.76 8.55
C GLN A 535 -1.98 -6.72 7.42
N LEU A 536 -2.56 -7.00 6.26
CA LEU A 536 -2.62 -6.07 5.12
C LEU A 536 -3.34 -4.75 5.49
N LEU A 537 -4.45 -4.87 6.22
CA LEU A 537 -5.22 -3.72 6.68
C LEU A 537 -4.50 -2.92 7.76
N ALA A 538 -3.74 -3.58 8.64
CA ALA A 538 -2.84 -2.91 9.58
C ALA A 538 -1.74 -2.13 8.85
N GLY A 539 -1.13 -2.71 7.80
CA GLY A 539 -0.13 -2.04 6.97
C GLY A 539 -0.67 -0.82 6.23
N THR A 540 -1.90 -0.88 5.74
CA THR A 540 -2.58 0.28 5.11
C THR A 540 -2.78 1.42 6.10
N SER A 541 -3.25 1.12 7.31
CA SER A 541 -3.37 2.09 8.40
C SER A 541 -2.01 2.67 8.80
N GLY A 542 -0.95 1.83 8.81
CA GLY A 542 0.43 2.24 9.05
C GLY A 542 0.96 3.23 7.99
N ALA A 543 0.78 2.93 6.71
CA ALA A 543 1.20 3.78 5.59
C ALA A 543 0.45 5.12 5.57
N LEU A 544 -0.87 5.10 5.83
CA LEU A 544 -1.67 6.31 5.98
C LEU A 544 -1.19 7.16 7.15
N ASN A 545 -0.89 6.55 8.30
CA ASN A 545 -0.33 7.26 9.45
C ASN A 545 1.03 7.87 9.14
N ALA A 546 1.89 7.17 8.39
CA ALA A 546 3.19 7.69 7.97
C ALA A 546 3.03 8.95 7.10
N LEU A 547 2.15 8.91 6.09
CA LEU A 547 1.84 10.09 5.27
C LEU A 547 1.30 11.25 6.09
N VAL A 548 0.35 10.99 6.98
CA VAL A 548 -0.18 12.01 7.89
C VAL A 548 0.95 12.62 8.73
N ARG A 549 1.85 11.81 9.30
CA ARG A 549 2.97 12.33 10.10
C ARG A 549 3.94 13.16 9.27
N MET A 550 4.30 12.70 8.07
CA MET A 550 5.20 13.44 7.19
C MET A 550 4.64 14.82 6.86
N THR A 551 3.35 14.90 6.56
CA THR A 551 2.71 16.18 6.26
C THR A 551 2.45 17.07 7.47
N MET A 552 2.52 16.53 8.68
CA MET A 552 2.47 17.28 9.94
C MET A 552 3.86 17.74 10.40
N ASP A 553 4.93 17.17 9.83
CA ASP A 553 6.29 17.67 10.05
C ASP A 553 6.41 19.04 9.38
N PRO A 554 6.70 20.11 10.15
CA PRO A 554 6.84 21.46 9.61
C PRO A 554 7.75 21.49 8.39
N SER A 555 8.88 20.77 8.43
CA SER A 555 9.90 20.74 7.38
C SER A 555 9.46 20.06 6.07
N CYS A 556 8.36 19.32 6.11
CA CYS A 556 7.80 18.59 4.97
C CYS A 556 6.40 19.08 4.60
N THR A 557 5.95 20.21 5.17
CA THR A 557 4.64 20.77 4.81
C THR A 557 4.66 21.22 3.35
N PRO A 558 3.63 20.92 2.55
CA PRO A 558 3.57 21.32 1.14
C PRO A 558 3.66 22.84 0.95
N GLU A 559 3.27 23.59 1.98
CA GLU A 559 3.34 25.05 2.06
C GLU A 559 4.79 25.57 2.14
N GLN A 560 5.72 24.77 2.68
CA GLN A 560 7.15 25.10 2.73
C GLN A 560 7.94 24.63 1.50
N LEU A 561 7.39 23.71 0.71
CA LEU A 561 7.98 23.31 -0.58
C LEU A 561 7.92 24.47 -1.58
N GLY A 562 8.98 24.63 -2.37
CA GLY A 562 8.97 25.53 -3.52
C GLY A 562 7.87 25.15 -4.52
N ALA A 563 7.41 26.10 -5.34
CA ALA A 563 6.34 25.82 -6.31
C ALA A 563 6.70 24.66 -7.26
N SER A 564 7.96 24.59 -7.70
CA SER A 564 8.49 23.50 -8.53
C SER A 564 8.43 22.14 -7.82
N ASP A 565 8.95 22.06 -6.59
CA ASP A 565 8.95 20.81 -5.80
C ASP A 565 7.53 20.33 -5.49
N ARG A 566 6.60 21.28 -5.29
CA ARG A 566 5.18 20.98 -5.05
C ARG A 566 4.50 20.44 -6.31
N GLU A 567 4.78 21.01 -7.48
CA GLU A 567 4.25 20.54 -8.77
C GLU A 567 4.79 19.15 -9.12
N GLU A 568 6.10 18.93 -8.91
CA GLU A 568 6.73 17.62 -9.08
C GLU A 568 6.12 16.57 -8.14
N LEU A 569 5.98 16.89 -6.86
CA LEU A 569 5.32 16.01 -5.88
C LEU A 569 3.87 15.72 -6.30
N GLN A 570 3.13 16.73 -6.77
CA GLN A 570 1.76 16.55 -7.28
C GLN A 570 1.71 15.59 -8.46
N GLU A 571 2.60 15.75 -9.44
CA GLU A 571 2.69 14.88 -10.61
C GLU A 571 3.01 13.43 -10.20
N GLN A 572 3.95 13.26 -9.27
CA GLN A 572 4.32 11.95 -8.72
C GLN A 572 3.12 11.29 -8.01
N LEU A 573 2.39 12.03 -7.18
CA LEU A 573 1.19 11.53 -6.48
C LEU A 573 0.07 11.12 -7.45
N VAL A 574 -0.10 11.87 -8.53
CA VAL A 574 -1.06 11.55 -9.61
C VAL A 574 -0.62 10.30 -10.35
N ARG A 575 0.67 10.21 -10.72
CA ARG A 575 1.27 9.03 -11.37
C ARG A 575 1.13 7.77 -10.50
N ALA A 576 1.27 7.93 -9.19
CA ALA A 576 1.04 6.87 -8.21
C ALA A 576 -0.43 6.44 -8.10
N ASN A 577 -1.36 7.20 -8.67
CA ASN A 577 -2.81 6.99 -8.55
C ASN A 577 -3.28 6.99 -7.07
N LEU A 578 -2.67 7.85 -6.25
CA LEU A 578 -2.93 7.93 -4.81
C LEU A 578 -4.42 8.07 -4.50
N ALA A 579 -5.15 8.85 -5.30
CA ALA A 579 -6.58 9.08 -5.12
C ALA A 579 -7.42 7.79 -5.17
N ALA A 580 -7.16 6.94 -6.17
CA ALA A 580 -7.81 5.63 -6.27
C ALA A 580 -7.41 4.73 -5.10
N SER A 581 -6.14 4.76 -4.71
CA SER A 581 -5.64 4.02 -3.55
C SER A 581 -6.32 4.44 -2.24
N LEU A 582 -6.57 5.73 -2.03
CA LEU A 582 -7.30 6.25 -0.88
C LEU A 582 -8.77 5.82 -0.89
N ASP A 583 -9.45 5.88 -2.05
CA ASP A 583 -10.84 5.42 -2.20
C ASP A 583 -10.96 3.91 -1.93
N VAL A 584 -10.05 3.12 -2.47
CA VAL A 584 -9.95 1.68 -2.19
C VAL A 584 -9.77 1.46 -0.69
N ALA A 585 -8.77 2.07 -0.04
CA ALA A 585 -8.54 1.93 1.40
C ALA A 585 -9.80 2.26 2.23
N MET A 586 -10.54 3.32 1.87
CA MET A 586 -11.80 3.67 2.53
C MET A 586 -12.86 2.58 2.37
N ARG A 587 -13.09 2.07 1.14
CA ARG A 587 -14.08 1.00 0.88
C ARG A 587 -13.78 -0.25 1.68
N GLN A 588 -12.51 -0.59 1.80
CA GLN A 588 -12.04 -1.77 2.50
C GLN A 588 -12.23 -1.63 4.01
N ALA A 589 -11.89 -0.47 4.56
CA ALA A 589 -12.15 -0.14 5.95
C ALA A 589 -13.65 -0.26 6.29
N PHE A 590 -14.53 0.25 5.41
CA PHE A 590 -15.98 0.13 5.59
C PHE A 590 -16.47 -1.31 5.46
N THR A 591 -15.96 -2.07 4.49
CA THR A 591 -16.32 -3.48 4.30
C THR A 591 -15.91 -4.33 5.50
N ALA A 592 -14.71 -4.11 6.04
CA ALA A 592 -14.23 -4.77 7.25
C ALA A 592 -15.11 -4.44 8.47
N ALA A 593 -15.50 -3.17 8.63
CA ALA A 593 -16.42 -2.75 9.67
C ALA A 593 -17.80 -3.41 9.53
N ASP A 594 -18.32 -3.55 8.32
CA ASP A 594 -19.59 -4.25 8.06
C ASP A 594 -19.53 -5.73 8.40
N ARG A 595 -18.49 -6.43 7.93
CA ARG A 595 -18.29 -7.85 8.23
C ARG A 595 -18.22 -8.07 9.75
N ALA A 596 -17.51 -7.21 10.47
CA ALA A 596 -17.41 -7.29 11.92
C ALA A 596 -18.77 -7.04 12.62
N ALA A 597 -19.60 -6.15 12.07
CA ALA A 597 -20.93 -5.85 12.60
C ALA A 597 -21.95 -6.98 12.32
N THR A 598 -21.86 -7.66 11.17
CA THR A 598 -22.78 -8.76 10.81
C THR A 598 -22.34 -10.10 11.37
N THR A 599 -21.05 -10.33 11.52
CA THR A 599 -20.47 -11.62 11.92
C THR A 599 -19.29 -11.37 12.86
N PRO A 600 -19.56 -11.04 14.14
CA PRO A 600 -18.51 -10.64 15.07
C PRO A 600 -17.66 -11.84 15.48
N THR A 601 -16.55 -12.06 14.76
CA THR A 601 -15.45 -12.91 15.24
C THR A 601 -14.37 -12.02 15.89
N PRO A 602 -13.59 -12.53 16.86
CA PRO A 602 -12.51 -11.75 17.47
C PRO A 602 -11.48 -11.24 16.46
N GLU A 603 -11.27 -11.97 15.35
CA GLU A 603 -10.40 -11.56 14.24
C GLU A 603 -11.00 -10.40 13.44
N LEU A 604 -12.28 -10.50 13.05
CA LEU A 604 -12.96 -9.42 12.34
C LEU A 604 -13.08 -8.16 13.19
N GLN A 605 -13.26 -8.29 14.51
CA GLN A 605 -13.28 -7.14 15.42
C GLN A 605 -11.90 -6.47 15.56
N ARG A 606 -10.82 -7.25 15.64
CA ARG A 606 -9.44 -6.71 15.62
C ARG A 606 -9.15 -6.00 14.30
N MET A 607 -9.56 -6.60 13.18
CA MET A 607 -9.43 -6.02 11.85
C MET A 607 -10.21 -4.70 11.71
N ALA A 608 -11.50 -4.70 12.10
CA ALA A 608 -12.34 -3.49 12.11
C ALA A 608 -11.74 -2.38 12.99
N SER A 609 -11.14 -2.74 14.14
CA SER A 609 -10.47 -1.78 15.02
C SER A 609 -9.20 -1.20 14.38
N ALA A 610 -8.41 -2.02 13.67
CA ALA A 610 -7.19 -1.57 13.00
C ALA A 610 -7.49 -0.59 11.85
N VAL A 611 -8.60 -0.79 11.13
CA VAL A 611 -9.02 0.05 9.99
C VAL A 611 -9.94 1.21 10.37
N ALA A 612 -10.43 1.28 11.60
CA ALA A 612 -11.34 2.34 12.03
C ALA A 612 -10.73 3.75 11.85
N GLN A 613 -9.39 3.85 11.85
CA GLN A 613 -8.68 5.11 11.62
C GLN A 613 -8.53 5.49 10.14
N VAL A 614 -8.69 4.53 9.21
CA VAL A 614 -8.42 4.73 7.78
C VAL A 614 -9.23 5.90 7.21
N PRO A 615 -10.56 6.04 7.43
CA PRO A 615 -11.31 7.17 6.86
C PRO A 615 -10.86 8.53 7.41
N MET A 616 -10.50 8.60 8.69
CA MET A 616 -9.94 9.81 9.30
C MET A 616 -8.58 10.16 8.69
N GLN A 617 -7.70 9.17 8.51
CA GLN A 617 -6.38 9.36 7.93
C GLN A 617 -6.48 9.74 6.44
N VAL A 618 -7.39 9.13 5.69
CA VAL A 618 -7.68 9.52 4.30
C VAL A 618 -8.17 10.97 4.25
N GLY A 619 -9.09 11.36 5.14
CA GLY A 619 -9.53 12.75 5.25
C GLY A 619 -8.42 13.72 5.65
N GLN A 620 -7.44 13.27 6.44
CA GLN A 620 -6.21 14.03 6.72
C GLN A 620 -5.38 14.19 5.45
N VAL A 621 -5.03 13.08 4.76
CA VAL A 621 -4.26 13.06 3.50
C VAL A 621 -4.87 13.99 2.45
N LEU A 622 -6.18 13.89 2.22
CA LEU A 622 -6.88 14.72 1.25
C LEU A 622 -6.84 16.21 1.61
N GLY A 623 -6.84 16.55 2.92
CA GLY A 623 -6.82 17.93 3.41
C GLY A 623 -5.48 18.65 3.29
N LEU A 624 -4.39 17.94 2.99
CA LEU A 624 -3.02 18.47 3.04
C LEU A 624 -2.60 19.24 1.78
N LYS A 625 -3.53 19.46 0.85
CA LYS A 625 -3.30 20.17 -0.42
C LYS A 625 -2.18 19.60 -1.32
N VAL A 626 -1.69 18.40 -1.01
CA VAL A 626 -0.58 17.75 -1.73
C VAL A 626 -1.00 17.20 -3.08
N LEU A 627 -2.25 16.78 -3.24
CA LEU A 627 -2.80 16.37 -4.53
C LEU A 627 -3.33 17.60 -5.28
N PRO A 628 -3.26 17.66 -6.62
CA PRO A 628 -3.98 18.67 -7.36
C PRO A 628 -5.50 18.47 -7.17
N PRO A 629 -6.32 19.53 -7.26
CA PRO A 629 -7.76 19.49 -6.95
C PRO A 629 -8.51 18.39 -7.71
N ALA A 630 -8.26 18.26 -9.01
CA ALA A 630 -8.85 17.21 -9.85
C ALA A 630 -8.47 15.80 -9.38
N ALA A 631 -7.24 15.61 -8.90
CA ALA A 631 -6.79 14.32 -8.37
C ALA A 631 -7.25 14.05 -6.94
N ARG A 632 -7.45 15.07 -6.09
CA ARG A 632 -7.99 14.88 -4.72
C ARG A 632 -9.33 14.15 -4.73
N ILE A 633 -10.08 14.34 -5.80
CA ILE A 633 -11.46 13.93 -5.90
C ILE A 633 -11.61 12.73 -6.86
N GLY A 634 -10.68 12.59 -7.82
CA GLY A 634 -10.76 11.59 -8.89
C GLY A 634 -12.07 11.76 -9.66
N ASP A 635 -12.67 10.65 -10.12
CA ASP A 635 -14.03 10.62 -10.68
C ASP A 635 -15.13 10.86 -9.62
N GLY A 636 -14.82 11.44 -8.46
CA GLY A 636 -15.73 11.58 -7.31
C GLY A 636 -15.93 10.31 -6.49
N GLY A 637 -15.30 9.20 -6.86
CA GLY A 637 -15.54 7.86 -6.28
C GLY A 637 -15.40 7.79 -4.76
N GLY A 638 -14.36 8.43 -4.19
CA GLY A 638 -14.14 8.46 -2.74
C GLY A 638 -15.22 9.20 -1.96
N LEU A 639 -15.65 10.36 -2.45
CA LEU A 639 -16.73 11.14 -1.85
C LEU A 639 -18.06 10.39 -1.95
N VAL A 640 -18.33 9.76 -3.09
CA VAL A 640 -19.54 8.94 -3.29
C VAL A 640 -19.55 7.75 -2.33
N THR A 641 -18.43 7.04 -2.16
CA THR A 641 -18.27 5.95 -1.18
C THR A 641 -18.61 6.46 0.22
N LEU A 642 -18.03 7.60 0.63
CA LEU A 642 -18.22 8.15 1.97
C LEU A 642 -19.68 8.62 2.19
N ALA A 643 -20.28 9.25 1.18
CA ALA A 643 -21.67 9.69 1.19
C ALA A 643 -22.65 8.50 1.30
N LYS A 644 -22.42 7.42 0.52
CA LYS A 644 -23.21 6.19 0.63
C LYS A 644 -23.10 5.56 2.01
N ARG A 645 -21.88 5.50 2.55
CA ARG A 645 -21.66 4.96 3.89
C ARG A 645 -22.42 5.77 4.92
N ALA A 646 -22.37 7.10 4.82
CA ALA A 646 -23.14 8.00 5.67
C ALA A 646 -24.65 7.73 5.56
N THR A 647 -25.17 7.53 4.34
CA THR A 647 -26.59 7.18 4.12
C THR A 647 -26.96 5.81 4.70
N MET A 648 -26.15 4.77 4.50
CA MET A 648 -26.38 3.44 5.07
C MET A 648 -26.41 3.47 6.60
N LEU A 649 -25.46 4.18 7.22
CA LEU A 649 -25.40 4.32 8.67
C LEU A 649 -26.59 5.10 9.20
N THR A 650 -27.00 6.16 8.49
CA THR A 650 -28.23 6.93 8.78
C THR A 650 -29.45 6.00 8.79
N GLN A 651 -29.64 5.20 7.74
CA GLN A 651 -30.74 4.25 7.64
C GLN A 651 -30.69 3.20 8.74
N ARG A 652 -29.50 2.66 9.05
CA ARG A 652 -29.34 1.66 10.10
C ARG A 652 -29.68 2.21 11.49
N LEU A 653 -29.31 3.46 11.77
CA LEU A 653 -29.69 4.15 13.02
C LEU A 653 -31.21 4.33 13.12
N GLN A 654 -31.88 4.64 12.00
CA GLN A 654 -33.35 4.73 11.95
C GLN A 654 -34.03 3.37 12.18
N GLU A 655 -33.52 2.30 11.58
CA GLU A 655 -34.03 0.93 11.80
C GLU A 655 -33.89 0.51 13.28
N LEU A 656 -32.76 0.83 13.90
CA LEU A 656 -32.52 0.55 15.32
C LEU A 656 -33.45 1.38 16.22
N GLU A 657 -33.79 2.62 15.81
CA GLU A 657 -34.82 3.44 16.46
C GLU A 657 -36.18 2.74 16.47
N ALA A 658 -36.62 2.33 15.28
CA ALA A 658 -37.91 1.69 15.09
C ALA A 658 -38.01 0.36 15.83
N ALA A 659 -36.89 -0.34 16.03
CA ALA A 659 -36.84 -1.60 16.74
C ALA A 659 -37.03 -1.47 18.27
N GLY A 660 -36.65 -0.34 18.89
CA GLY A 660 -36.96 -0.05 20.31
C GLY A 660 -36.44 -1.04 21.37
N THR A 661 -35.53 -1.96 21.06
CA THR A 661 -35.09 -3.02 21.99
C THR A 661 -33.81 -2.68 22.78
N ALA A 662 -33.66 -3.25 23.99
CA ALA A 662 -32.43 -3.11 24.77
C ALA A 662 -31.18 -3.68 24.05
N ALA A 663 -31.36 -4.73 23.25
CA ALA A 663 -30.31 -5.33 22.41
C ALA A 663 -29.88 -4.37 21.27
N ALA A 664 -30.84 -3.67 20.66
CA ALA A 664 -30.56 -2.59 19.71
C ALA A 664 -29.66 -1.53 20.35
N SER A 665 -29.86 -1.17 21.63
CA SER A 665 -29.05 -0.13 22.29
C SER A 665 -27.56 -0.45 22.44
N ARG A 666 -27.15 -1.73 22.47
CA ARG A 666 -25.73 -2.11 22.54
C ARG A 666 -25.08 -2.06 21.17
N GLN A 667 -25.72 -2.71 20.20
CA GLN A 667 -25.27 -2.69 18.80
C GLN A 667 -25.25 -1.25 18.26
N GLU A 668 -26.22 -0.44 18.63
CA GLU A 668 -26.31 0.98 18.32
C GLU A 668 -25.15 1.78 18.92
N LYS A 669 -24.76 1.53 20.17
CA LYS A 669 -23.59 2.18 20.79
C LYS A 669 -22.27 1.82 20.11
N GLU A 670 -22.07 0.55 19.77
CA GLU A 670 -20.86 0.08 19.08
C GLU A 670 -20.80 0.65 17.65
N LEU A 671 -21.93 0.66 16.94
CA LEU A 671 -22.04 1.27 15.61
C LEU A 671 -21.78 2.78 15.69
N LEU A 672 -22.44 3.50 16.60
CA LEU A 672 -22.27 4.93 16.83
C LEU A 672 -20.84 5.30 17.23
N ALA A 673 -20.19 4.52 18.10
CA ALA A 673 -18.78 4.71 18.44
C ALA A 673 -17.90 4.59 17.18
N GLY A 674 -18.16 3.57 16.34
CA GLY A 674 -17.50 3.40 15.06
C GLY A 674 -17.69 4.60 14.13
N VAL A 675 -18.92 5.07 13.93
CA VAL A 675 -19.26 6.23 13.09
C VAL A 675 -18.58 7.51 13.59
N VAL A 676 -18.65 7.75 14.90
CA VAL A 676 -18.12 8.97 15.51
C VAL A 676 -16.60 9.00 15.51
N HIS A 677 -15.94 7.86 15.68
CA HIS A 677 -14.48 7.82 15.66
C HIS A 677 -13.88 7.73 14.26
N SER A 678 -14.61 7.19 13.27
CA SER A 678 -14.07 6.98 11.91
C SER A 678 -14.50 8.04 10.90
N MET A 679 -15.79 8.40 10.84
CA MET A 679 -16.32 9.24 9.76
C MET A 679 -16.38 10.73 10.12
N LEU A 680 -16.91 11.05 11.30
CA LEU A 680 -17.14 12.42 11.74
C LEU A 680 -15.90 13.34 11.70
N PRO A 681 -14.66 12.87 11.98
CA PRO A 681 -13.45 13.67 11.79
C PRO A 681 -13.10 13.99 10.33
N ALA A 682 -13.49 13.13 9.38
CA ALA A 682 -13.19 13.28 7.96
C ALA A 682 -14.15 14.26 7.26
N VAL A 683 -15.39 14.37 7.76
CA VAL A 683 -16.48 15.16 7.15
C VAL A 683 -16.06 16.59 6.85
N PRO A 684 -15.55 17.37 7.83
CA PRO A 684 -15.35 18.78 7.59
C PRO A 684 -14.13 19.06 6.71
N LYS A 685 -13.16 18.14 6.71
CA LYS A 685 -12.02 18.18 5.79
C LYS A 685 -12.49 17.96 4.36
N CYS A 686 -13.35 16.96 4.13
CA CYS A 686 -13.94 16.70 2.81
C CYS A 686 -14.83 17.86 2.35
N LEU A 687 -15.64 18.43 3.24
CA LEU A 687 -16.49 19.59 2.91
C LEU A 687 -15.64 20.83 2.55
N LYS A 688 -14.57 21.10 3.30
CA LYS A 688 -13.63 22.18 3.00
C LYS A 688 -12.92 21.98 1.66
N LEU A 689 -12.65 20.74 1.27
CA LEU A 689 -12.08 20.42 -0.04
C LEU A 689 -13.06 20.70 -1.19
N ILE A 690 -14.33 20.37 -1.01
CA ILE A 690 -15.38 20.70 -1.99
C ILE A 690 -15.49 22.21 -2.15
N GLU A 691 -15.44 22.96 -1.05
CA GLU A 691 -15.47 24.42 -1.07
C GLU A 691 -14.24 25.02 -1.79
N GLN A 692 -13.05 24.48 -1.54
CA GLN A 692 -11.82 24.89 -2.22
C GLN A 692 -11.86 24.57 -3.72
N ALA A 693 -12.30 23.38 -4.11
CA ALA A 693 -12.44 23.00 -5.51
C ALA A 693 -13.37 23.97 -6.24
N LYS A 694 -14.48 24.38 -5.61
CA LYS A 694 -15.40 25.39 -6.18
C LYS A 694 -14.77 26.77 -6.35
N LEU A 695 -13.94 27.21 -5.39
CA LEU A 695 -13.21 28.48 -5.51
C LEU A 695 -12.19 28.44 -6.65
N GLU A 696 -11.58 27.28 -6.89
CA GLU A 696 -10.65 27.08 -8.00
C GLU A 696 -11.38 26.96 -9.34
N GLU A 697 -12.58 26.36 -9.40
CA GLU A 697 -13.44 26.40 -10.61
C GLU A 697 -13.74 27.83 -11.06
N GLU A 698 -14.05 28.71 -10.11
CA GLU A 698 -14.28 30.14 -10.37
C GLU A 698 -13.02 30.84 -10.92
N LEU A 699 -11.82 30.33 -10.63
CA LEU A 699 -10.53 30.85 -11.12
C LEU A 699 -10.08 30.25 -12.46
N PHE A 700 -10.44 28.99 -12.74
CA PHE A 700 -9.92 28.23 -13.89
C PHE A 700 -10.95 27.94 -14.99
N GLU A 701 -12.21 28.39 -14.83
CA GLU A 701 -13.34 28.22 -15.79
C GLU A 701 -13.68 26.76 -16.18
N THR A 702 -13.05 25.76 -15.56
CA THR A 702 -13.33 24.34 -15.78
C THR A 702 -13.93 23.70 -14.53
N PRO A 703 -15.07 23.00 -14.62
CA PRO A 703 -15.63 22.28 -13.48
C PRO A 703 -14.67 21.16 -13.04
N ILE A 704 -14.18 21.25 -11.82
CA ILE A 704 -13.29 20.31 -11.12
C ILE A 704 -14.13 19.21 -10.45
N LEU A 705 -15.35 19.52 -10.01
CA LEU A 705 -16.28 18.60 -9.37
C LEU A 705 -17.62 18.56 -10.10
N ASP A 706 -18.16 17.36 -10.31
CA ASP A 706 -19.57 17.22 -10.67
C ASP A 706 -20.45 17.85 -9.56
N PRO A 707 -21.26 18.88 -9.86
CA PRO A 707 -22.13 19.53 -8.87
C PRO A 707 -23.06 18.54 -8.15
N GLU A 708 -23.43 17.45 -8.81
CA GLU A 708 -24.29 16.40 -8.26
C GLU A 708 -23.57 15.57 -7.19
N VAL A 709 -22.29 15.25 -7.40
CA VAL A 709 -21.45 14.54 -6.41
C VAL A 709 -21.28 15.37 -5.15
N GLY A 710 -21.01 16.68 -5.32
CA GLY A 710 -20.91 17.60 -4.20
C GLY A 710 -22.21 17.73 -3.42
N ALA A 711 -23.34 17.88 -4.12
CA ALA A 711 -24.66 17.96 -3.50
C ALA A 711 -25.03 16.68 -2.75
N PHE A 712 -24.82 15.51 -3.36
CA PHE A 712 -25.08 14.22 -2.71
C PHE A 712 -24.24 14.02 -1.46
N PHE A 713 -22.94 14.35 -1.52
CA PHE A 713 -22.07 14.30 -0.36
C PHE A 713 -22.57 15.21 0.76
N SER A 714 -22.88 16.47 0.45
CA SER A 714 -23.43 17.41 1.43
C SER A 714 -24.75 16.90 2.03
N CYS A 715 -25.68 16.38 1.22
CA CYS A 715 -26.95 15.82 1.70
C CYS A 715 -26.72 14.63 2.63
N SER A 716 -25.95 13.62 2.19
CA SER A 716 -25.63 12.43 2.99
C SER A 716 -24.97 12.77 4.31
N MET A 717 -24.07 13.77 4.30
CA MET A 717 -23.41 14.20 5.52
C MET A 717 -24.32 14.97 6.46
N CYS A 718 -25.17 15.85 5.95
CA CYS A 718 -26.18 16.56 6.75
C CYS A 718 -27.15 15.57 7.41
N LEU A 719 -27.59 14.54 6.67
CA LEU A 719 -28.44 13.48 7.19
C LEU A 719 -27.74 12.68 8.30
N LEU A 720 -26.49 12.26 8.08
CA LEU A 720 -25.73 11.50 9.09
C LEU A 720 -25.51 12.32 10.37
N VAL A 721 -25.07 13.57 10.22
CA VAL A 721 -24.84 14.48 11.35
C VAL A 721 -26.14 14.73 12.11
N THR A 722 -27.27 14.91 11.40
CA THR A 722 -28.59 15.07 11.99
C THR A 722 -28.99 13.85 12.83
N GLN A 723 -28.81 12.63 12.31
CA GLN A 723 -29.12 11.40 13.06
C GLN A 723 -28.15 11.16 14.22
N ALA A 724 -26.86 11.45 14.04
CA ALA A 724 -25.90 11.29 15.12
C ALA A 724 -26.17 12.30 16.26
N ALA A 725 -26.55 13.52 15.91
CA ALA A 725 -26.92 14.58 16.83
C ALA A 725 -28.22 14.29 17.60
N SER A 726 -29.24 13.68 16.97
CA SER A 726 -30.45 13.24 17.69
C SER A 726 -30.15 12.20 18.77
N ARG A 727 -29.02 11.49 18.63
CA ARG A 727 -28.53 10.47 19.56
C ARG A 727 -27.41 10.96 20.47
N ALA A 728 -27.14 12.27 20.54
CA ALA A 728 -26.04 12.84 21.32
C ALA A 728 -26.07 12.45 22.81
N ALA A 729 -27.26 12.34 23.40
CA ALA A 729 -27.44 11.90 24.79
C ALA A 729 -26.92 10.46 25.04
N LEU A 730 -27.04 9.57 24.05
CA LEU A 730 -26.46 8.22 24.09
C LEU A 730 -24.93 8.27 23.91
N LEU A 731 -24.44 9.15 23.03
CA LEU A 731 -23.03 9.31 22.67
C LEU A 731 -22.17 9.87 23.82
N ARG A 732 -22.73 10.69 24.70
CA ARG A 732 -22.03 11.17 25.91
C ARG A 732 -21.61 10.06 26.86
N ARG A 733 -22.33 8.94 26.86
CA ARG A 733 -21.94 7.74 27.63
C ARG A 733 -20.74 7.02 27.03
N VAL A 734 -20.38 7.33 25.78
CA VAL A 734 -19.28 6.70 25.03
C VAL A 734 -17.96 7.48 25.21
N GLY A 735 -18.00 8.78 25.51
CA GLY A 735 -16.81 9.56 25.91
C GLY A 735 -16.81 11.02 25.43
N GLY A 736 -16.00 11.88 26.07
CA GLY A 736 -15.99 13.33 25.79
C GLY A 736 -15.52 13.71 24.37
N GLN A 737 -14.59 12.95 23.78
CA GLN A 737 -14.05 13.26 22.46
C GLN A 737 -15.07 13.06 21.33
N ALA A 738 -15.97 12.09 21.48
CA ALA A 738 -17.05 11.82 20.54
C ALA A 738 -18.02 13.02 20.43
N ALA A 739 -18.39 13.60 21.57
CA ALA A 739 -19.21 14.81 21.63
C ALA A 739 -18.54 15.99 20.92
N THR A 740 -17.23 16.19 21.12
CA THR A 740 -16.44 17.21 20.43
C THR A 740 -16.51 17.08 18.91
N TRP A 741 -16.31 15.86 18.37
CA TRP A 741 -16.39 15.60 16.93
C TRP A 741 -17.79 15.84 16.35
N LEU A 742 -18.84 15.45 17.09
CA LEU A 742 -20.23 15.69 16.69
C LEU A 742 -20.55 17.19 16.63
N LEU A 743 -20.13 17.96 17.64
CA LEU A 743 -20.32 19.40 17.66
C LEU A 743 -19.60 20.06 16.47
N TRP A 744 -18.38 19.62 16.18
CA TRP A 744 -17.59 20.14 15.07
C TRP A 744 -18.22 19.81 13.70
N ALA A 745 -18.68 18.57 13.52
CA ALA A 745 -19.34 18.16 12.28
C ALA A 745 -20.72 18.82 12.10
N ALA A 746 -21.48 19.02 13.18
CA ALA A 746 -22.74 19.78 13.17
C ALA A 746 -22.49 21.22 12.74
N ALA A 747 -21.50 21.88 13.35
CA ALA A 747 -21.11 23.24 12.98
C ALA A 747 -20.71 23.33 11.50
N THR A 748 -19.91 22.37 11.02
CA THR A 748 -19.45 22.37 9.63
C THR A 748 -20.58 22.06 8.64
N ALA A 749 -21.47 21.11 8.96
CA ALA A 749 -22.62 20.80 8.11
C ALA A 749 -23.54 22.03 7.98
N LEU A 750 -23.78 22.76 9.07
CA LEU A 750 -24.54 24.02 9.07
C LEU A 750 -23.87 25.10 8.23
N LEU A 751 -22.55 25.26 8.34
CA LEU A 751 -21.79 26.21 7.51
C LEU A 751 -21.91 25.87 6.02
N ASN A 752 -21.87 24.59 5.67
CA ASN A 752 -22.02 24.16 4.27
C ASN A 752 -23.42 24.39 3.72
N VAL A 753 -24.47 24.12 4.52
CA VAL A 753 -25.85 24.43 4.14
C VAL A 753 -26.03 25.94 3.94
N SER A 754 -25.45 26.75 4.83
CA SER A 754 -25.46 28.22 4.76
C SER A 754 -24.72 28.76 3.52
N SER A 755 -23.56 28.20 3.20
CA SER A 755 -22.80 28.54 1.99
C SER A 755 -23.53 28.10 0.72
N ALA A 756 -24.11 26.89 0.72
CA ALA A 756 -24.89 26.37 -0.40
C ALA A 756 -26.16 27.19 -0.66
N SER A 757 -26.85 27.67 0.39
CA SER A 757 -28.02 28.53 0.21
C SER A 757 -27.69 29.88 -0.40
N HIS A 758 -26.51 30.46 -0.07
CA HIS A 758 -26.08 31.72 -0.69
C HIS A 758 -25.84 31.55 -2.20
N LYS A 759 -25.33 30.39 -2.64
CA LYS A 759 -25.06 30.11 -4.06
C LYS A 759 -26.27 29.62 -4.86
N ALA A 760 -27.36 29.24 -4.18
CA ALA A 760 -28.55 28.64 -4.80
C ALA A 760 -29.44 29.68 -5.51
N THR A 761 -28.98 30.23 -6.64
CA THR A 761 -29.70 31.29 -7.36
C THR A 761 -30.91 30.80 -8.18
N ASP A 762 -31.04 29.49 -8.39
CA ASP A 762 -32.07 28.86 -9.21
C ASP A 762 -32.86 27.77 -8.44
N GLY A 763 -33.97 27.33 -9.04
CA GLY A 763 -34.83 26.30 -8.45
C GLY A 763 -34.11 24.97 -8.14
N PRO A 764 -33.28 24.43 -9.05
CA PRO A 764 -32.47 23.24 -8.79
C PRO A 764 -31.51 23.39 -7.60
N GLY A 765 -30.81 24.53 -7.49
CA GLY A 765 -29.92 24.82 -6.37
C GLY A 765 -30.68 24.85 -5.04
N VAL A 766 -31.85 25.48 -5.00
CA VAL A 766 -32.71 25.55 -3.81
C VAL A 766 -33.22 24.17 -3.40
N ALA A 767 -33.63 23.36 -4.37
CA ALA A 767 -34.06 21.99 -4.09
C ALA A 767 -32.92 21.11 -3.56
N ARG A 768 -31.67 21.31 -4.01
CA ARG A 768 -30.48 20.64 -3.44
C ARG A 768 -30.25 21.06 -1.98
N VAL A 769 -30.43 22.34 -1.65
CA VAL A 769 -30.32 22.81 -0.26
C VAL A 769 -31.42 22.20 0.61
N LEU A 770 -32.66 22.14 0.13
CA LEU A 770 -33.76 21.49 0.84
C LEU A 770 -33.55 19.98 1.00
N ALA A 771 -32.93 19.32 0.02
CA ALA A 771 -32.57 17.90 0.10
C ALA A 771 -31.60 17.58 1.26
N CYS A 772 -30.82 18.56 1.73
CA CYS A 772 -30.00 18.45 2.95
C CYS A 772 -30.82 18.45 4.25
N GLN A 773 -32.15 18.63 4.19
CA GLN A 773 -33.04 18.66 5.36
C GLN A 773 -32.61 19.72 6.40
N PRO A 774 -32.43 20.99 5.99
CA PRO A 774 -31.82 22.04 6.82
C PRO A 774 -32.55 22.26 8.15
N HIS A 775 -33.89 22.15 8.18
CA HIS A 775 -34.68 22.25 9.41
C HIS A 775 -34.37 21.14 10.42
N ARG A 776 -34.15 19.89 9.97
CA ARG A 776 -33.73 18.80 10.86
C ARG A 776 -32.32 19.01 11.38
N LEU A 777 -31.41 19.45 10.51
CA LEU A 777 -30.02 19.74 10.89
C LEU A 777 -29.96 20.89 11.92
N LEU A 778 -30.74 21.95 11.71
CA LEU A 778 -30.91 23.05 12.65
C LEU A 778 -31.50 22.57 13.98
N ALA A 779 -32.57 21.78 13.95
CA ALA A 779 -33.18 21.22 15.15
C ALA A 779 -32.19 20.34 15.94
N ALA A 780 -31.43 19.52 15.23
CA ALA A 780 -30.36 18.69 15.79
C ALA A 780 -29.23 19.54 16.42
N GLY A 781 -28.79 20.60 15.74
CA GLY A 781 -27.82 21.57 16.27
C GLY A 781 -28.32 22.28 17.52
N CYS A 782 -29.57 22.73 17.54
CA CYS A 782 -30.18 23.33 18.72
C CYS A 782 -30.28 22.35 19.90
N LYS A 783 -30.67 21.09 19.66
CA LYS A 783 -30.69 20.06 20.71
C LYS A 783 -29.30 19.78 21.27
N LEU A 784 -28.30 19.63 20.40
CA LEU A 784 -26.90 19.48 20.80
C LEU A 784 -26.44 20.63 21.69
N LEU A 785 -26.81 21.87 21.35
CA LEU A 785 -26.50 23.05 22.15
C LEU A 785 -27.21 23.02 23.50
N CYS A 786 -28.53 22.83 23.52
CA CYS A 786 -29.33 22.74 24.75
C CYS A 786 -28.79 21.65 25.69
N ASP A 787 -28.49 20.47 25.14
CA ASP A 787 -27.93 19.36 25.89
C ASP A 787 -26.54 19.71 26.44
N THR A 788 -25.68 20.40 25.66
CA THR A 788 -24.33 20.79 26.11
C THR A 788 -24.36 21.80 27.23
N ILE A 789 -25.34 22.71 27.22
CA ILE A 789 -25.53 23.70 28.28
C ILE A 789 -26.15 23.05 29.52
N ALA A 790 -27.09 22.12 29.35
CA ALA A 790 -27.81 21.47 30.45
C ALA A 790 -26.92 20.54 31.29
N THR A 791 -25.84 20.02 30.74
CA THR A 791 -24.89 19.16 31.46
C THR A 791 -23.66 19.95 31.94
N PRO A 792 -23.54 20.25 33.24
CA PRO A 792 -22.35 20.90 33.76
C PRO A 792 -21.14 19.96 33.58
N SER A 793 -20.08 20.48 32.96
CA SER A 793 -18.81 19.78 32.77
C SER A 793 -18.31 19.27 34.12
N SER A 794 -18.13 17.96 34.28
CA SER A 794 -17.47 17.42 35.47
C SER A 794 -16.01 17.88 35.47
N PRO A 795 -15.56 18.65 36.49
CA PRO A 795 -14.22 19.25 36.49
C PRO A 795 -13.07 18.23 36.59
N ASN A 796 -13.35 16.92 36.70
CA ASN A 796 -12.36 15.88 37.03
C ASN A 796 -11.96 14.95 35.87
N THR A 797 -12.40 15.20 34.63
CA THR A 797 -11.91 14.39 33.49
C THR A 797 -10.56 14.95 33.01
N GLY A 798 -9.47 14.48 33.63
CA GLY A 798 -8.07 14.87 33.37
C GLY A 798 -7.51 14.53 31.98
N VAL A 799 -8.35 14.54 30.93
CA VAL A 799 -7.89 14.49 29.55
C VAL A 799 -7.33 15.87 29.23
N GLY A 800 -6.02 15.97 28.99
CA GLY A 800 -5.32 17.23 28.73
C GLY A 800 -6.06 18.07 27.70
N ALA A 801 -6.70 19.14 28.17
CA ALA A 801 -7.51 20.03 27.37
C ALA A 801 -6.60 20.79 26.40
N THR A 802 -6.52 20.32 25.14
CA THR A 802 -6.27 21.22 24.03
C THR A 802 -7.33 22.32 24.11
N GLY A 803 -6.93 23.59 24.24
CA GLY A 803 -7.79 24.72 24.66
C GLY A 803 -9.05 24.99 23.83
N ASP A 804 -9.29 24.26 22.75
CA ASP A 804 -10.40 24.49 21.82
C ASP A 804 -11.75 23.90 22.26
N ALA A 805 -11.76 22.92 23.17
CA ALA A 805 -13.00 22.19 23.50
C ALA A 805 -14.09 23.08 24.13
N SER A 806 -13.69 24.12 24.87
CA SER A 806 -14.60 25.08 25.51
C SER A 806 -15.23 26.07 24.52
N GLN A 807 -14.65 26.23 23.32
CA GLN A 807 -15.14 27.17 22.30
C GLN A 807 -16.17 26.56 21.36
N LEU A 808 -16.20 25.23 21.24
CA LEU A 808 -17.11 24.50 20.34
C LEU A 808 -18.61 24.83 20.52
N PRO A 809 -19.15 24.95 21.75
CA PRO A 809 -20.55 25.31 21.93
C PRO A 809 -20.87 26.72 21.41
N ALA A 810 -19.97 27.68 21.62
CA ALA A 810 -20.11 29.04 21.12
C ALA A 810 -20.02 29.09 19.58
N MET A 811 -19.10 28.31 19.01
CA MET A 811 -18.97 28.17 17.55
C MET A 811 -20.23 27.54 16.95
N LEU A 812 -20.75 26.45 17.52
CA LEU A 812 -21.99 25.82 17.03
C LEU A 812 -23.19 26.77 17.17
N ALA A 813 -23.31 27.53 18.27
CA ALA A 813 -24.34 28.56 18.41
C ALA A 813 -24.26 29.61 17.30
N THR A 814 -23.05 30.08 16.99
CA THR A 814 -22.81 31.03 15.90
C THR A 814 -23.21 30.44 14.54
N MET A 815 -22.84 29.19 14.26
CA MET A 815 -23.19 28.51 13.01
C MET A 815 -24.69 28.25 12.86
N VAL A 816 -25.41 27.96 13.96
CA VAL A 816 -26.87 27.85 13.95
C VAL A 816 -27.50 29.19 13.58
N VAL A 817 -27.08 30.29 14.24
CA VAL A 817 -27.60 31.64 13.97
C VAL A 817 -27.36 32.02 12.51
N GLU A 818 -26.14 31.83 12.02
CA GLU A 818 -25.75 32.15 10.66
C GLU A 818 -26.51 31.32 9.64
N ALA A 819 -26.65 30.01 9.85
CA ALA A 819 -27.43 29.16 8.96
C ALA A 819 -28.91 29.59 8.92
N VAL A 820 -29.55 29.87 10.07
CA VAL A 820 -30.94 30.36 10.09
C VAL A 820 -31.06 31.70 9.37
N ALA A 821 -30.15 32.64 9.64
CA ALA A 821 -30.18 33.98 9.05
C ALA A 821 -30.04 33.92 7.52
N ARG A 822 -29.06 33.16 7.00
CA ARG A 822 -28.82 33.06 5.56
C ARG A 822 -29.95 32.31 4.84
N LEU A 823 -30.46 31.22 5.43
CA LEU A 823 -31.62 30.51 4.88
C LEU A 823 -32.87 31.41 4.86
N ALA A 824 -33.09 32.19 5.93
CA ALA A 824 -34.22 33.12 6.02
C ALA A 824 -34.08 34.32 5.07
N ALA A 825 -32.85 34.76 4.77
CA ALA A 825 -32.58 35.85 3.83
C ALA A 825 -32.74 35.43 2.36
N HIS A 826 -32.69 34.12 2.09
CA HIS A 826 -32.77 33.59 0.74
C HIS A 826 -34.21 33.66 0.18
N PRO A 827 -34.46 34.29 -0.99
CA PRO A 827 -35.82 34.57 -1.48
C PRO A 827 -36.73 33.35 -1.60
N GLN A 828 -36.18 32.20 -2.01
CA GLN A 828 -36.95 30.97 -2.21
C GLN A 828 -37.03 30.05 -0.97
N LEU A 829 -36.22 30.30 0.06
CA LEU A 829 -36.20 29.48 1.28
C LEU A 829 -36.82 30.22 2.48
N CYS A 830 -36.95 31.54 2.38
CA CYS A 830 -37.49 32.44 3.39
C CYS A 830 -38.83 31.93 3.96
N GLU A 831 -39.75 31.51 3.10
CA GLU A 831 -41.07 31.04 3.50
C GLU A 831 -41.03 29.71 4.26
N SER A 832 -40.15 28.78 3.86
CA SER A 832 -39.94 27.53 4.59
C SER A 832 -39.35 27.81 5.97
N VAL A 833 -38.35 28.69 6.07
CA VAL A 833 -37.76 29.05 7.37
C VAL A 833 -38.76 29.77 8.26
N ARG A 834 -39.57 30.67 7.69
CA ARG A 834 -40.69 31.32 8.40
C ARG A 834 -41.64 30.27 8.97
N THR A 835 -42.01 29.27 8.17
CA THR A 835 -42.87 28.15 8.59
C THR A 835 -42.24 27.36 9.74
N TRP A 836 -40.95 27.03 9.68
CA TRP A 836 -40.25 26.30 10.74
C TRP A 836 -40.15 27.08 12.06
N LEU A 837 -40.11 28.41 11.98
CA LEU A 837 -40.03 29.33 13.13
C LEU A 837 -41.39 29.81 13.63
N ALA A 838 -42.46 29.66 12.84
CA ALA A 838 -43.79 30.10 13.21
C ALA A 838 -44.30 29.30 14.44
N PRO A 839 -45.06 29.93 15.36
CA PRO A 839 -45.64 29.20 16.47
C PRO A 839 -46.57 28.07 15.96
N PRO A 840 -46.61 26.92 16.66
CA PRO A 840 -47.57 25.87 16.34
C PRO A 840 -49.00 26.42 16.48
N GLU A 841 -49.88 26.10 15.53
CA GLU A 841 -51.26 26.58 15.58
C GLU A 841 -51.99 25.95 16.78
N GLY A 842 -52.27 26.77 17.80
CA GLY A 842 -53.05 26.36 18.96
C GLY A 842 -54.51 26.13 18.56
N GLY A 843 -54.88 24.89 18.23
CA GLY A 843 -56.27 24.43 18.22
C GLY A 843 -57.16 24.95 17.09
N ALA A 844 -56.62 25.19 15.89
CA ALA A 844 -57.47 25.46 14.72
C ALA A 844 -58.35 24.24 14.38
N SER A 845 -59.66 24.47 14.25
CA SER A 845 -60.68 23.47 13.93
C SER A 845 -60.37 22.75 12.61
N ALA A 846 -60.71 21.46 12.55
CA ALA A 846 -60.31 20.46 11.55
C ALA A 846 -60.88 20.66 10.11
N ASP A 847 -61.37 21.84 9.74
CA ASP A 847 -62.27 21.99 8.58
C ASP A 847 -61.63 22.53 7.27
N ALA A 848 -60.31 22.59 7.13
CA ALA A 848 -59.65 23.03 5.89
C ALA A 848 -58.79 21.91 5.24
N ALA A 849 -59.33 21.24 4.22
CA ALA A 849 -58.70 20.09 3.56
C ALA A 849 -58.57 20.27 2.04
N THR A 850 -57.40 20.71 1.54
CA THR A 850 -57.04 20.61 0.09
C THR A 850 -55.55 20.45 -0.24
N ALA A 851 -54.65 20.21 0.72
CA ALA A 851 -53.28 19.77 0.47
C ALA A 851 -52.88 18.80 1.58
N ASP A 852 -51.97 17.84 1.34
CA ASP A 852 -51.54 16.81 2.31
C ASP A 852 -51.21 17.45 3.67
N PRO A 853 -52.18 17.48 4.60
CA PRO A 853 -52.12 18.39 5.73
C PRO A 853 -51.13 17.87 6.77
N ALA A 854 -50.81 16.57 6.73
CA ALA A 854 -49.90 15.95 7.66
C ALA A 854 -48.46 16.48 7.52
N ALA A 855 -47.99 16.73 6.30
CA ALA A 855 -46.63 17.22 6.05
C ALA A 855 -46.48 18.71 6.44
N ALA A 856 -47.43 19.55 6.01
CA ALA A 856 -47.42 20.98 6.32
C ALA A 856 -47.56 21.26 7.83
N VAL A 857 -48.37 20.47 8.53
CA VAL A 857 -48.52 20.55 10.00
C VAL A 857 -47.24 20.13 10.73
N ALA A 858 -46.48 19.18 10.18
CA ALA A 858 -45.28 18.67 10.84
C ALA A 858 -44.03 19.57 10.67
N GLU A 859 -44.01 20.43 9.65
CA GLU A 859 -42.93 21.41 9.45
C GLU A 859 -43.09 22.66 10.31
N ARG A 860 -44.34 23.06 10.56
CA ARG A 860 -44.65 24.33 11.21
C ARG A 860 -44.20 24.32 12.66
N GLY A 861 -43.39 25.32 13.03
CA GLY A 861 -42.91 25.50 14.39
C GLY A 861 -41.94 24.42 14.89
N CYS A 862 -41.36 23.61 14.00
CA CYS A 862 -40.42 22.58 14.43
C CYS A 862 -39.12 23.12 15.07
N LEU A 863 -38.76 24.39 14.80
CA LEU A 863 -37.59 25.06 15.38
C LEU A 863 -37.94 26.02 16.51
N GLU A 864 -39.18 26.48 16.58
CA GLU A 864 -39.63 27.50 17.52
C GLU A 864 -39.34 27.13 18.99
N PRO A 865 -39.71 25.94 19.50
CA PRO A 865 -39.50 25.60 20.90
C PRO A 865 -38.02 25.46 21.25
N LEU A 866 -37.21 24.97 20.29
CA LEU A 866 -35.78 24.76 20.46
C LEU A 866 -35.03 26.09 20.53
N ILE A 867 -35.36 27.03 19.64
CA ILE A 867 -34.76 28.36 19.66
C ILE A 867 -35.23 29.13 20.89
N ARG A 868 -36.53 29.04 21.25
CA ARG A 868 -37.03 29.66 22.50
C ARG A 868 -36.30 29.13 23.73
N ALA A 869 -35.99 27.83 23.77
CA ALA A 869 -35.17 27.25 24.83
C ALA A 869 -33.76 27.82 24.84
N LEU A 870 -33.08 27.94 23.69
CA LEU A 870 -31.74 28.54 23.59
C LEU A 870 -31.68 30.00 24.07
N VAL A 871 -32.75 30.77 23.86
CA VAL A 871 -32.83 32.17 24.31
C VAL A 871 -33.25 32.29 25.79
N SER A 872 -33.62 31.17 26.44
CA SER A 872 -34.06 31.17 27.83
C SER A 872 -32.98 31.70 28.78
N PRO A 873 -33.33 32.57 29.76
CA PRO A 873 -32.38 33.10 30.74
C PRO A 873 -31.61 32.03 31.51
N ARG A 874 -32.16 30.81 31.63
CA ARG A 874 -31.53 29.69 32.34
C ARG A 874 -30.31 29.10 31.61
N LEU A 875 -30.16 29.34 30.31
CA LEU A 875 -29.07 28.83 29.48
C LEU A 875 -28.03 29.92 29.12
N GLN A 876 -28.18 31.14 29.65
CA GLN A 876 -27.36 32.29 29.32
C GLN A 876 -25.96 32.22 29.98
N THR A 877 -24.98 31.73 29.22
CA THR A 877 -23.57 32.07 29.43
C THR A 877 -23.18 33.21 28.46
N SER A 878 -22.07 33.92 28.73
CA SER A 878 -21.71 35.15 27.98
C SER A 878 -21.62 34.95 26.46
N ALA A 879 -21.15 33.80 25.98
CA ALA A 879 -21.05 33.47 24.56
C ALA A 879 -22.40 33.19 23.87
N PHE A 880 -23.44 32.81 24.63
CA PHE A 880 -24.76 32.49 24.09
C PHE A 880 -25.70 33.70 24.06
N ASN A 881 -25.35 34.76 24.78
CA ASN A 881 -26.13 36.00 24.80
C ASN A 881 -26.18 36.68 23.43
N SER A 882 -25.09 36.64 22.66
CA SER A 882 -25.04 37.19 21.30
C SER A 882 -25.89 36.38 20.32
N ALA A 883 -25.76 35.04 20.35
CA ALA A 883 -26.54 34.14 19.51
C ALA A 883 -28.04 34.20 19.79
N GLY A 884 -28.43 34.20 21.08
CA GLY A 884 -29.83 34.30 21.47
C GLY A 884 -30.46 35.64 21.12
N ALA A 885 -29.71 36.74 21.30
CA ALA A 885 -30.17 38.07 20.90
C ALA A 885 -30.36 38.19 19.38
N ALA A 886 -29.59 37.46 18.58
CA ALA A 886 -29.72 37.43 17.13
C ALA A 886 -30.96 36.66 16.63
N LEU A 887 -31.34 35.57 17.31
CA LEU A 887 -32.46 34.72 16.90
C LEU A 887 -33.83 35.24 17.35
N LEU A 888 -33.89 36.04 18.42
CA LEU A 888 -35.16 36.55 18.96
C LEU A 888 -35.92 37.48 17.99
N PRO A 889 -35.28 38.41 17.26
CA PRO A 889 -35.95 39.21 16.23
C PRO A 889 -36.53 38.36 15.11
N LEU A 890 -35.81 37.32 14.68
CA LEU A 890 -36.30 36.38 13.66
C LEU A 890 -37.53 35.61 14.12
N LEU A 891 -37.54 35.12 15.37
CA LEU A 891 -38.70 34.44 15.94
C LEU A 891 -39.93 35.37 16.01
N ARG A 892 -39.74 36.63 16.41
CA ARG A 892 -40.82 37.63 16.43
C ARG A 892 -41.32 37.97 15.03
N ALA A 893 -40.41 38.11 14.08
CA ALA A 893 -40.77 38.41 12.71
C ALA A 893 -41.43 37.21 12.00
N ALA A 894 -41.23 35.96 12.46
CA ALA A 894 -41.81 34.78 11.81
C ALA A 894 -43.35 34.79 11.77
N THR A 895 -44.01 35.52 12.68
CA THR A 895 -45.46 35.74 12.67
C THR A 895 -45.92 36.81 11.68
N ASP A 896 -45.00 37.59 11.11
CA ASP A 896 -45.25 38.68 10.17
C ASP A 896 -44.53 38.41 8.83
N ALA A 897 -45.31 37.97 7.83
CA ALA A 897 -44.77 37.60 6.52
C ALA A 897 -44.10 38.77 5.78
N GLU A 898 -44.50 40.02 6.04
CA GLU A 898 -43.94 41.20 5.37
C GLU A 898 -42.62 41.63 6.02
N ALA A 899 -42.53 41.56 7.36
CA ALA A 899 -41.34 41.95 8.09
C ALA A 899 -40.21 40.91 8.03
N PHE A 900 -40.54 39.62 7.97
CA PHE A 900 -39.58 38.52 8.09
C PHE A 900 -38.38 38.58 7.13
N PRO A 901 -38.55 38.81 5.81
CA PRO A 901 -37.43 38.87 4.88
C PRO A 901 -36.47 40.04 5.16
N GLY A 902 -37.00 41.19 5.61
CA GLY A 902 -36.20 42.37 5.94
C GLY A 902 -35.31 42.15 7.17
N VAL A 903 -35.89 41.55 8.22
CA VAL A 903 -35.18 41.16 9.44
C VAL A 903 -34.09 40.13 9.12
N ALA A 904 -34.41 39.11 8.32
CA ALA A 904 -33.48 38.07 7.94
C ALA A 904 -32.29 38.58 7.12
N ARG A 905 -32.53 39.42 6.11
CA ARG A 905 -31.46 40.04 5.30
C ARG A 905 -30.55 40.92 6.13
N THR A 906 -31.12 41.73 7.01
CA THR A 906 -30.34 42.60 7.91
C THR A 906 -29.44 41.76 8.81
N LEU A 907 -29.99 40.68 9.37
CA LEU A 907 -29.22 39.77 10.22
C LEU A 907 -28.08 39.07 9.45
N ALA A 908 -28.36 38.53 8.26
CA ALA A 908 -27.36 37.88 7.44
C ALA A 908 -26.21 38.83 7.06
N THR A 909 -26.55 40.07 6.65
CA THR A 909 -25.58 41.11 6.27
C THR A 909 -24.69 41.50 7.46
N ASN A 910 -25.27 41.64 8.66
CA ASN A 910 -24.52 41.97 9.87
C ASN A 910 -23.54 40.85 10.26
N LEU A 911 -23.95 39.58 10.10
CA LEU A 911 -23.08 38.43 10.36
C LEU A 911 -21.92 38.34 9.37
N GLU A 912 -22.17 38.59 8.07
CA GLU A 912 -21.15 38.57 7.02
C GLU A 912 -20.12 39.69 7.18
N SER A 913 -20.57 40.88 7.58
CA SER A 913 -19.70 42.05 7.78
C SER A 913 -18.92 42.03 9.10
N GLY A 914 -19.15 41.03 9.96
CA GLY A 914 -18.60 41.00 11.32
C GLY A 914 -19.02 42.20 12.18
N MET A 915 -20.06 42.92 11.75
CA MET A 915 -20.55 44.12 12.44
C MET A 915 -21.43 43.74 13.63
N ALA A 916 -21.42 44.61 14.65
CA ALA A 916 -22.30 44.47 15.80
C ALA A 916 -23.77 44.41 15.36
N LEU A 917 -24.47 43.38 15.82
CA LEU A 917 -25.88 43.14 15.52
C LEU A 917 -26.75 44.34 15.92
N THR A 918 -27.28 45.07 14.94
CA THR A 918 -28.38 46.02 15.12
C THR A 918 -29.48 45.67 14.11
N VAL A 919 -30.68 45.35 14.60
CA VAL A 919 -31.83 44.98 13.76
C VAL A 919 -33.02 45.82 14.21
N ARG A 920 -33.56 46.66 13.32
CA ARG A 920 -34.80 47.44 13.56
C ARG A 920 -36.00 46.65 13.03
N VAL A 921 -37.07 46.55 13.82
CA VAL A 921 -38.33 45.91 13.42
C VAL A 921 -39.46 46.95 13.53
N GLY A 922 -39.90 47.51 12.40
CA GLY A 922 -41.05 48.42 12.29
C GLY A 922 -40.83 49.90 12.67
N ASP A 923 -41.86 50.72 12.48
CA ASP A 923 -41.88 52.18 12.74
C ASP A 923 -41.96 52.56 14.24
N GLY A 924 -42.03 51.57 15.14
CA GLY A 924 -41.89 51.74 16.58
C GLY A 924 -40.42 51.57 16.99
N ALA A 925 -39.71 52.67 17.22
CA ALA A 925 -38.27 52.68 17.49
C ALA A 925 -37.88 51.95 18.79
N GLU A 926 -37.44 50.69 18.70
CA GLU A 926 -36.50 50.10 19.64
C GLU A 926 -35.16 49.85 18.94
N GLU A 927 -34.17 50.69 19.25
CA GLU A 927 -32.78 50.46 18.87
C GLU A 927 -32.13 49.46 19.86
N PHE A 928 -31.59 48.37 19.33
CA PHE A 928 -30.80 47.42 20.10
C PHE A 928 -29.34 47.92 20.19
N PRO A 929 -28.80 48.22 21.39
CA PRO A 929 -27.45 48.76 21.53
C PRO A 929 -26.36 47.69 21.37
N VAL A 930 -25.26 48.13 20.77
CA VAL A 930 -24.03 47.38 20.41
C VAL A 930 -23.41 46.57 21.57
N PRO A 931 -22.85 45.37 21.33
CA PRO A 931 -21.98 44.68 22.28
C PRO A 931 -20.59 45.32 22.29
N GLY A 932 -20.41 46.27 23.21
CA GLY A 932 -19.13 46.91 23.52
C GLY A 932 -19.22 47.66 24.86
N SER A 933 -18.54 47.12 25.87
CA SER A 933 -18.26 47.69 27.22
C SER A 933 -19.40 48.19 28.15
N GLY A 934 -20.67 47.84 27.94
CA GLY A 934 -21.70 48.03 29.00
C GLY A 934 -23.18 48.01 28.58
N GLY A 935 -23.49 48.08 27.28
CA GLY A 935 -24.87 48.20 26.78
C GLY A 935 -25.71 46.91 26.85
N LEU A 936 -25.07 45.74 26.63
CA LEU A 936 -25.77 44.45 26.62
C LEU A 936 -26.30 44.06 28.01
N GLU A 937 -25.51 44.28 29.07
CA GLU A 937 -25.96 44.06 30.45
C GLU A 937 -27.11 44.99 30.81
N GLY A 938 -27.10 46.25 30.36
CA GLY A 938 -28.22 47.19 30.55
C GLY A 938 -29.49 46.82 29.77
N HIS A 939 -29.37 46.21 28.59
CA HIS A 939 -30.52 45.68 27.85
C HIS A 939 -31.08 44.40 28.49
N ILE A 940 -30.20 43.48 28.90
CA ILE A 940 -30.59 42.28 29.67
C ILE A 940 -31.24 42.68 31.00
N ALA A 941 -30.71 43.69 31.70
CA ALA A 941 -31.30 44.23 32.92
C ALA A 941 -32.66 44.88 32.68
N ARG A 942 -32.84 45.61 31.55
CA ARG A 942 -34.13 46.20 31.16
C ARG A 942 -35.17 45.15 30.77
N GLU A 943 -34.80 44.09 30.07
CA GLU A 943 -35.72 42.98 29.79
C GLU A 943 -36.04 42.15 31.04
N ARG A 944 -35.05 41.93 31.92
CA ARG A 944 -35.30 41.36 33.25
C ARG A 944 -36.24 42.25 34.08
N ALA A 945 -36.11 43.57 33.99
CA ALA A 945 -36.97 44.53 34.68
C ALA A 945 -38.38 44.61 34.07
N ARG A 946 -38.53 44.55 32.74
CA ARG A 946 -39.83 44.44 32.06
C ARG A 946 -40.57 43.17 32.49
N ARG A 947 -39.88 42.03 32.53
CA ARG A 947 -40.43 40.75 32.99
C ARG A 947 -40.73 40.73 34.49
N ALA A 948 -39.95 41.45 35.30
CA ALA A 948 -40.23 41.61 36.72
C ALA A 948 -41.45 42.52 36.99
N GLY A 949 -41.84 43.36 36.03
CA GLY A 949 -43.00 44.26 36.10
C GLY A 949 -44.30 43.71 35.48
N SER A 950 -44.22 42.68 34.64
CA SER A 950 -45.41 41.96 34.14
C SER A 950 -45.97 41.06 35.24
N GLU A 951 -47.28 41.13 35.50
CA GLU A 951 -47.93 40.31 36.52
C GLU A 951 -47.64 38.81 36.29
N PRO A 952 -47.36 38.03 37.35
CA PRO A 952 -46.88 36.64 37.28
C PRO A 952 -47.89 35.61 36.72
N GLY A 953 -48.89 36.03 35.93
CA GLY A 953 -49.96 35.18 35.40
C GLY A 953 -49.96 34.98 33.86
N GLN A 954 -49.13 35.67 33.08
CA GLN A 954 -49.20 35.61 31.60
C GLN A 954 -47.99 35.00 30.89
N ASP A 955 -46.89 34.71 31.59
CA ASP A 955 -45.78 33.97 30.98
C ASP A 955 -46.15 32.49 30.90
N ALA A 956 -46.42 32.01 29.69
CA ALA A 956 -46.59 30.59 29.42
C ALA A 956 -45.41 29.82 30.03
N PRO A 957 -45.66 28.69 30.73
CA PRO A 957 -44.61 27.93 31.40
C PRO A 957 -43.50 27.62 30.40
N LEU A 958 -42.26 28.00 30.74
CA LEU A 958 -41.10 27.71 29.92
C LEU A 958 -41.08 26.20 29.64
N PRO A 959 -40.92 25.81 28.37
CA PRO A 959 -40.87 24.40 28.04
C PRO A 959 -39.69 23.75 28.76
N ASP A 960 -39.94 22.56 29.31
CA ASP A 960 -38.90 21.78 29.97
C ASP A 960 -37.79 21.46 28.96
N VAL A 961 -36.59 21.98 29.19
CA VAL A 961 -35.43 21.79 28.31
C VAL A 961 -35.12 20.30 28.15
N ALA A 962 -35.32 19.49 29.20
CA ALA A 962 -35.13 18.05 29.12
C ALA A 962 -36.15 17.41 28.18
N ALA A 963 -37.42 17.81 28.25
CA ALA A 963 -38.46 17.34 27.34
C ALA A 963 -38.19 17.78 25.88
N LEU A 964 -37.67 18.99 25.66
CA LEU A 964 -37.30 19.49 24.33
C LEU A 964 -36.10 18.77 23.73
N VAL A 965 -35.09 18.46 24.53
CA VAL A 965 -33.94 17.66 24.10
C VAL A 965 -34.39 16.21 23.81
N ALA A 966 -35.33 15.67 24.58
CA ALA A 966 -35.88 14.33 24.40
C ALA A 966 -36.91 14.20 23.26
N ALA A 967 -37.47 15.32 22.78
CA ALA A 967 -38.44 15.29 21.68
C ALA A 967 -37.82 14.62 20.43
N PRO A 968 -38.60 13.96 19.56
CA PRO A 968 -38.11 13.50 18.27
C PRO A 968 -37.67 14.67 17.38
N LEU A 969 -36.81 14.43 16.39
CA LEU A 969 -36.53 15.43 15.35
C LEU A 969 -37.77 15.61 14.45
N PRO A 970 -37.92 16.78 13.80
CA PRO A 970 -38.97 16.94 12.80
C PRO A 970 -38.85 15.87 11.70
N PRO A 971 -39.97 15.46 11.09
CA PRO A 971 -39.94 14.51 9.98
C PRO A 971 -39.15 15.08 8.78
N PRO A 972 -38.60 14.22 7.92
CA PRO A 972 -37.92 14.66 6.71
C PRO A 972 -38.93 15.29 5.73
N LEU A 973 -38.55 16.40 5.11
CA LEU A 973 -39.21 16.99 3.95
C LEU A 973 -39.20 15.96 2.82
N ALA A 974 -40.36 15.77 2.20
CA ALA A 974 -40.46 15.03 0.95
C ALA A 974 -39.87 15.89 -0.18
N VAL A 975 -38.56 15.81 -0.40
CA VAL A 975 -37.86 16.54 -1.47
C VAL A 975 -37.65 15.61 -2.67
N PRO A 976 -38.33 15.82 -3.81
CA PRO A 976 -38.19 14.96 -4.99
C PRO A 976 -36.75 14.86 -5.51
N LEU A 977 -35.94 15.90 -5.27
CA LEU A 977 -34.56 15.98 -5.78
C LEU A 977 -33.53 15.11 -5.04
N ALA A 978 -33.75 14.72 -3.78
CA ALA A 978 -32.81 13.80 -3.12
C ALA A 978 -32.81 12.43 -3.82
N GLU A 979 -34.01 11.95 -4.17
CA GLU A 979 -34.16 10.77 -5.02
C GLU A 979 -33.69 11.01 -6.45
N ALA A 980 -33.96 12.18 -7.04
CA ALA A 980 -33.51 12.46 -8.41
C ALA A 980 -31.98 12.53 -8.53
N ALA A 981 -31.29 13.22 -7.61
CA ALA A 981 -29.83 13.30 -7.58
C ALA A 981 -29.18 11.92 -7.33
N LEU A 982 -29.79 11.08 -6.49
CA LEU A 982 -29.39 9.67 -6.34
C LEU A 982 -29.58 8.84 -7.62
N ARG A 983 -30.56 9.17 -8.48
CA ARG A 983 -30.80 8.51 -9.77
C ARG A 983 -29.82 8.99 -10.85
N GLU A 984 -29.37 10.24 -10.79
CA GLU A 984 -28.42 10.83 -11.74
C GLU A 984 -27.00 10.31 -11.49
N LEU A 985 -26.59 10.22 -10.22
CA LEU A 985 -25.36 9.55 -9.82
C LEU A 985 -25.37 8.11 -10.31
N ARG A 986 -24.40 7.74 -11.14
CA ARG A 986 -24.22 6.37 -11.67
C ARG A 986 -23.72 5.45 -10.56
N VAL A 987 -24.57 5.18 -9.58
CA VAL A 987 -24.27 4.32 -8.44
C VAL A 987 -25.21 3.12 -8.36
N CYS A 988 -24.73 2.02 -7.78
CA CYS A 988 -25.61 0.88 -7.50
C CYS A 988 -26.68 1.31 -6.47
N ALA A 989 -27.94 1.07 -6.79
CA ALA A 989 -29.08 1.47 -5.99
C ALA A 989 -29.36 0.54 -4.81
N TYR A 990 -28.74 -0.64 -4.74
CA TYR A 990 -28.84 -1.49 -3.56
C TYR A 990 -27.97 -0.89 -2.44
N PRO A 991 -28.55 -0.44 -1.31
CA PRO A 991 -27.77 0.19 -0.24
C PRO A 991 -26.74 -0.77 0.35
N GLY A 992 -27.03 -2.08 0.38
CA GLY A 992 -26.11 -3.13 0.84
C GLY A 992 -25.13 -3.62 -0.23
N CYS A 993 -24.94 -2.90 -1.34
CA CYS A 993 -24.02 -3.31 -2.38
C CYS A 993 -22.58 -3.30 -1.85
N LEU A 994 -21.96 -4.48 -1.80
CA LEU A 994 -20.54 -4.67 -1.49
C LEU A 994 -19.69 -4.91 -2.75
N SER A 995 -20.29 -4.83 -3.94
CA SER A 995 -19.59 -5.04 -5.21
C SER A 995 -18.86 -3.76 -5.64
N TYR A 996 -17.61 -3.66 -5.18
CA TYR A 996 -16.67 -2.61 -5.56
C TYR A 996 -15.67 -3.06 -6.65
N GLY A 997 -16.00 -4.08 -7.44
CA GLY A 997 -15.05 -4.74 -8.36
C GLY A 997 -14.55 -3.91 -9.56
N GLY A 998 -14.86 -2.62 -9.63
CA GLY A 998 -14.30 -1.68 -10.60
C GLY A 998 -13.57 -0.54 -9.90
N ARG A 999 -12.68 0.17 -10.62
CA ARG A 999 -11.83 1.26 -10.08
C ARG A 999 -12.60 2.30 -9.26
N SER A 1000 -13.87 2.51 -9.60
CA SER A 1000 -14.84 3.25 -8.80
C SER A 1000 -16.25 2.70 -9.06
N GLU A 1001 -17.23 2.97 -8.18
CA GLU A 1001 -18.64 2.68 -8.52
C GLU A 1001 -19.09 3.41 -9.79
N ALA A 1002 -18.57 4.62 -10.03
CA ALA A 1002 -18.82 5.38 -11.24
C ALA A 1002 -18.30 4.66 -12.51
N GLY A 1003 -17.26 3.83 -12.36
CA GLY A 1003 -16.71 2.99 -13.42
C GLY A 1003 -17.45 1.66 -13.64
N LEU A 1004 -18.44 1.30 -12.80
CA LEU A 1004 -19.21 0.08 -12.99
C LEU A 1004 -20.19 0.24 -14.16
N THR A 1005 -20.27 -0.78 -15.02
CA THR A 1005 -21.34 -0.85 -16.03
C THR A 1005 -22.64 -1.22 -15.35
N LEU A 1006 -23.40 -0.22 -14.90
CA LEU A 1006 -24.64 -0.46 -14.16
C LEU A 1006 -25.82 -0.78 -15.09
N LYS A 1007 -26.57 -1.81 -14.75
CA LYS A 1007 -27.80 -2.22 -15.44
C LYS A 1007 -29.00 -1.52 -14.80
N LEU A 1008 -29.84 -0.89 -15.62
CA LEU A 1008 -31.10 -0.33 -15.15
C LEU A 1008 -32.03 -1.43 -14.64
N CYS A 1009 -32.84 -1.11 -13.64
CA CYS A 1009 -33.95 -1.96 -13.23
C CYS A 1009 -34.83 -2.24 -14.45
N ALA A 1010 -35.02 -3.52 -14.77
CA ALA A 1010 -35.74 -3.93 -15.97
C ALA A 1010 -37.19 -3.39 -16.04
N ARG A 1011 -37.79 -3.04 -14.89
CA ARG A 1011 -39.18 -2.58 -14.79
C ARG A 1011 -39.29 -1.05 -14.72
N CYS A 1012 -38.88 -0.42 -13.62
CA CYS A 1012 -39.02 1.04 -13.48
C CYS A 1012 -38.02 1.84 -14.32
N LYS A 1013 -36.85 1.26 -14.68
CA LYS A 1013 -35.72 1.96 -15.30
C LYS A 1013 -35.25 3.22 -14.54
N CYS A 1014 -35.70 3.42 -13.29
CA CYS A 1014 -35.33 4.59 -12.49
C CYS A 1014 -34.04 4.37 -11.70
N VAL A 1015 -33.72 3.13 -11.36
CA VAL A 1015 -32.54 2.79 -10.53
C VAL A 1015 -31.60 1.86 -11.29
N ARG A 1016 -30.32 1.86 -10.92
CA ARG A 1016 -29.24 1.12 -11.58
C ARG A 1016 -28.58 0.12 -10.61
N TYR A 1017 -28.11 -1.02 -11.10
CA TYR A 1017 -27.47 -2.06 -10.30
C TYR A 1017 -26.18 -2.53 -10.96
N CYS A 1018 -25.14 -2.80 -10.16
CA CYS A 1018 -23.89 -3.37 -10.68
C CYS A 1018 -24.06 -4.82 -11.18
N GLY A 1019 -25.13 -5.52 -10.76
CA GLY A 1019 -25.42 -6.88 -11.17
C GLY A 1019 -26.78 -7.38 -10.67
N ALA A 1020 -27.18 -8.55 -11.18
CA ALA A 1020 -28.47 -9.17 -10.86
C ALA A 1020 -28.64 -9.52 -9.37
N ALA A 1021 -27.53 -9.83 -8.67
CA ALA A 1021 -27.55 -10.09 -7.24
C ALA A 1021 -28.00 -8.85 -6.45
N CYS A 1022 -27.43 -7.67 -6.75
CA CYS A 1022 -27.83 -6.42 -6.10
C CYS A 1022 -29.25 -6.02 -6.46
N GLN A 1023 -29.67 -6.21 -7.71
CA GLN A 1023 -31.07 -5.99 -8.10
C GLN A 1023 -32.04 -6.87 -7.30
N THR A 1024 -31.72 -8.16 -7.14
CA THR A 1024 -32.56 -9.11 -6.40
C THR A 1024 -32.61 -8.78 -4.91
N ALA A 1025 -31.47 -8.40 -4.33
CA ALA A 1025 -31.39 -8.01 -2.93
C ALA A 1025 -32.17 -6.72 -2.65
N HIS A 1026 -32.03 -5.70 -3.51
CA HIS A 1026 -32.78 -4.46 -3.39
C HIS A 1026 -34.29 -4.67 -3.58
N TRP A 1027 -34.67 -5.54 -4.52
CA TRP A 1027 -36.06 -5.94 -4.72
C TRP A 1027 -36.69 -6.53 -3.46
N LYS A 1028 -35.95 -7.42 -2.77
CA LYS A 1028 -36.39 -8.01 -1.50
C LYS A 1028 -36.39 -7.02 -0.33
N ALA A 1029 -35.56 -5.98 -0.40
CA ALA A 1029 -35.42 -4.96 0.63
C ALA A 1029 -36.50 -3.85 0.58
N GLY A 1030 -37.49 -3.95 -0.32
CA GLY A 1030 -38.63 -3.01 -0.38
C GLY A 1030 -38.82 -2.33 -1.74
N HIS A 1031 -37.82 -2.39 -2.64
CA HIS A 1031 -37.90 -1.71 -3.94
C HIS A 1031 -39.05 -2.22 -4.83
N LYS A 1032 -39.66 -3.37 -4.52
CA LYS A 1032 -40.83 -3.88 -5.24
C LYS A 1032 -41.99 -2.88 -5.27
N GLU A 1033 -42.26 -2.20 -4.16
CA GLU A 1033 -43.36 -1.24 -4.02
C GLU A 1033 -43.03 0.07 -4.75
N GLU A 1034 -41.85 0.61 -4.49
CA GLU A 1034 -41.31 1.80 -5.17
C GLU A 1034 -41.25 1.62 -6.69
N CYS A 1035 -40.80 0.45 -7.16
CA CYS A 1035 -40.68 0.14 -8.57
C CYS A 1035 -42.05 0.15 -9.26
N GLN A 1036 -43.12 -0.27 -8.57
CA GLN A 1036 -44.47 -0.23 -9.12
C GLN A 1036 -44.99 1.22 -9.23
N ALA A 1037 -44.80 2.01 -8.18
CA ALA A 1037 -45.17 3.43 -8.18
C ALA A 1037 -44.42 4.20 -9.28
N ALA A 1038 -43.10 3.99 -9.38
CA ALA A 1038 -42.27 4.64 -10.39
C ALA A 1038 -42.60 4.17 -11.81
N ALA A 1039 -42.87 2.88 -12.02
CA ALA A 1039 -43.28 2.37 -13.33
C ALA A 1039 -44.65 2.93 -13.77
N ALA A 1040 -45.59 3.06 -12.83
CA ALA A 1040 -46.90 3.67 -13.09
C ALA A 1040 -46.76 5.16 -13.45
N ALA A 1041 -45.93 5.91 -12.71
CA ALA A 1041 -45.63 7.31 -13.01
C ALA A 1041 -44.93 7.50 -14.36
N ALA A 1042 -44.12 6.53 -14.79
CA ALA A 1042 -43.44 6.54 -16.09
C ALA A 1042 -44.30 6.06 -17.26
N GLY A 1043 -45.59 5.75 -17.04
CA GLY A 1043 -46.50 5.26 -18.08
C GLY A 1043 -46.16 3.86 -18.60
N ALA A 1044 -45.38 3.07 -17.86
CA ALA A 1044 -45.11 1.69 -18.24
C ALA A 1044 -46.38 0.85 -18.04
N PRO A 1045 -46.80 0.04 -19.02
CA PRO A 1045 -47.99 -0.78 -18.89
C PRO A 1045 -47.85 -1.76 -17.71
N PRO A 1046 -48.94 -2.01 -16.95
CA PRO A 1046 -48.91 -3.02 -15.89
C PRO A 1046 -48.55 -4.37 -16.50
N ALA A 1047 -47.56 -5.04 -15.90
CA ALA A 1047 -47.06 -6.34 -16.31
C ALA A 1047 -48.01 -7.47 -15.93
#